data_AF-A0A7L1GMZ9-F1
#
_entry.id   AF-A0A7L1GMZ9-F1
#
_cell.length_a   1.000
_cell.length_b   1.000
_cell.length_c   1.000
_cell.angle_alpha   90.00
_cell.angle_beta   90.00
_cell.angle_gamma   90.00
#
_symmetry.space_group_name_H-M   'P 1'
#
loop_
_entity.id
_entity.type
_entity.pdbx_description
1 polymer ?
#
loop_
_entity_poly.entity_id
_entity_poly.type
_entity_poly.pdbx_seq_one_letter_code
_entity_poly.pdbx_strand_id
1 'polypeptide(L)'
;RAMVVNSCSSAAEQLCNFICDCSDCSDENQCGYLQGSAVLGTPFTCDFEEGDCGWKDVSTSTYRWVWGQANLAAWGTGPHSDHSMGTNLGWFMVTVSPPAKTTATAWLRSPVIQEAAATCEIRAWYHLSGSGLNQAECPVLQLAMAHSDEVVGLWQSPEHEGEGWHQLVAYPGRVTEQFQLIFSLTQPPMCKAELALDDIIFRNCGLQEHGRQECREEEGRCRQGSCLALHRFCDGTDDCGDGSDEDAEQCKSFTLCSFEKDFCSWKAEAEQPAWERNTSLNLGCGYGIPTRDHSSNSRAGFFLCVGSTLGKGSGGTAKLISPTFQANNSCSLVLYCHLHGSASSSLSISYRTKTTTHLVRERRGDLGNCWVRERVDFKVTESFEVLIEGVAGSGGTVAIDDLILSAGCMREEGELEGVPLPILLPSQAGAGPCAAGEVACEGGGCVGAELVCNFAASCAGGSDEKSCGATTFEAGLGGWHDVSVGRLRWAVQKATEHSSTTLTGEAVPMFPCPGDLLALQAGEGQMVAAAKARTPLLGPSGPACTMKLSYHIHSGPQGFLTIRVWDHTTGTTQLAWHTQGRGNTTKGHISVPLGERSRPFQVELLGLVDLQDSGSAAIDNVEFVQCLSSAGPPGHTELSCNFERGMCGWYQDQSSDFKWVHSVGQGQGSDHTTGSGYFLAADPSAPWSRGQRAQLITYYQEPAAAQRCLSFWYRLAGPQIGTLNLKLQLEGGEETVLWTQQGTQGSVWHQGQATLPTTSPQRYRGHLTLLSCWQVAFEALRDRFLGDMALDDLVLTEGPCRAKPSCSFEVDTCGLVASGQHTWLRQSNSTGSIAGPAADHGTGTATGHYMVVSTGRASLPAGHTVALKSQLYQPSAPIQCLTFWHQLSTETPGSLGVFVEQSGERRKVMTVSTMKGSTWHRSHITIQPDGDWQVTFEAMGAGGAHGYIALDDLHVSDGACPEPASCDFEQDMCGWSSPLDPQMHSFAWGWKSAVPLAKYPGPEQDHTLGTKNGHYVHFHTSVLGPGGTTARLESQHLSAAADSCLRFWYHMDIPEHLSCGELRVMLRSTAGQRMVWSVAGHQSQGWQSSVVPVQSPSEFKIIFEMTTWRWPMEGTVALDDIMYSAREGCQSSQDVPVEETFPGTPVAQVVLSLLLAIIVLALVAAAGWYCLKQRGATRRTPAETNTPQGFDNITFRD
;
A
#
# COMPACT_ATOMS: atom_id res chain seq x y z
N ARG A 1 26.72 -19.82 -8.06
CA ARG A 1 26.51 -18.51 -7.42
C ARG A 1 27.87 -18.03 -6.97
N ALA A 2 28.41 -16.98 -7.59
CA ALA A 2 29.72 -16.44 -7.25
C ALA A 2 29.55 -15.48 -6.07
N MET A 3 30.15 -15.78 -4.91
CA MET A 3 30.44 -14.75 -3.92
C MET A 3 31.31 -13.71 -4.63
N VAL A 4 30.85 -12.47 -4.73
CA VAL A 4 31.72 -11.36 -5.12
C VAL A 4 32.67 -11.16 -3.94
N VAL A 5 33.82 -11.83 -4.02
CA VAL A 5 34.92 -11.65 -3.09
C VAL A 5 35.50 -10.26 -3.38
N ASN A 6 35.75 -9.46 -2.33
CA ASN A 6 36.42 -8.17 -2.41
C ASN A 6 37.52 -8.21 -3.50
N SER A 7 37.32 -7.43 -4.56
CA SER A 7 38.18 -7.46 -5.75
C SER A 7 39.45 -6.60 -5.56
N CYS A 8 39.50 -5.88 -4.44
CA CYS A 8 40.42 -4.81 -4.11
C CYS A 8 41.25 -5.19 -2.87
N SER A 9 42.52 -4.77 -2.83
CA SER A 9 43.39 -4.95 -1.65
C SER A 9 43.29 -3.74 -0.73
N SER A 10 42.08 -3.41 -0.27
CA SER A 10 41.85 -2.32 0.68
C SER A 10 42.44 -2.66 2.05
N ALA A 11 42.83 -1.64 2.82
CA ALA A 11 43.27 -1.84 4.19
C ALA A 11 42.09 -2.33 5.05
N ALA A 12 42.35 -3.03 6.17
CA ALA A 12 41.29 -3.56 7.02
C ALA A 12 40.37 -2.45 7.61
N GLU A 13 40.88 -1.22 7.71
CA GLU A 13 40.17 -0.02 8.17
C GLU A 13 39.24 0.58 7.09
N GLN A 14 39.39 0.15 5.83
CA GLN A 14 38.62 0.57 4.65
C GLN A 14 37.59 -0.49 4.23
N LEU A 15 37.15 -1.34 5.15
CA LEU A 15 36.16 -2.38 4.89
C LEU A 15 34.95 -2.13 5.77
N CYS A 16 33.76 -2.01 5.17
CA CYS A 16 32.51 -1.76 5.89
C CYS A 16 32.55 -0.44 6.68
N ASN A 17 32.99 0.65 6.04
CA ASN A 17 33.07 1.99 6.61
C ASN A 17 32.04 2.96 5.99
N PHE A 18 31.12 2.46 5.16
CA PHE A 18 30.13 3.24 4.40
C PHE A 18 30.73 4.22 3.38
N ILE A 19 31.98 4.01 2.97
CA ILE A 19 32.68 4.79 1.95
C ILE A 19 33.16 3.84 0.86
N CYS A 20 32.98 4.21 -0.40
CA CYS A 20 33.51 3.42 -1.52
C CYS A 20 34.99 3.74 -1.75
N ASP A 21 35.89 3.04 -1.07
CA ASP A 21 37.33 3.17 -1.30
C ASP A 21 37.75 2.49 -2.61
N CYS A 22 37.03 1.47 -3.08
CA CYS A 22 37.30 0.76 -4.32
C CYS A 22 36.43 1.23 -5.49
N SER A 23 36.96 1.17 -6.71
CA SER A 23 36.26 1.69 -7.91
C SER A 23 34.95 0.96 -8.24
N ASP A 24 34.76 -0.26 -7.73
CA ASP A 24 33.56 -1.07 -7.83
C ASP A 24 32.78 -1.17 -6.51
N CYS A 25 33.20 -0.42 -5.48
CA CYS A 25 32.66 -0.45 -4.12
C CYS A 25 32.61 -1.86 -3.50
N SER A 26 33.50 -2.77 -3.92
CA SER A 26 33.49 -4.16 -3.45
C SER A 26 33.94 -4.33 -2.00
N ASP A 27 34.55 -3.30 -1.42
CA ASP A 27 34.89 -3.13 -0.01
C ASP A 27 33.67 -2.98 0.90
N GLU A 28 32.52 -2.55 0.35
CA GLU A 28 31.26 -2.35 1.08
C GLU A 28 30.23 -3.47 0.86
N ASN A 29 30.65 -4.58 0.24
CA ASN A 29 29.81 -5.75 0.04
C ASN A 29 29.84 -6.69 1.25
N GLN A 30 28.68 -7.28 1.59
CA GLN A 30 28.52 -8.21 2.72
C GLN A 30 28.86 -7.58 4.08
N CYS A 31 28.58 -6.29 4.24
CA CYS A 31 28.77 -5.54 5.48
C CYS A 31 27.49 -5.47 6.34
N GLY A 32 26.53 -6.38 6.10
CA GLY A 32 25.14 -6.25 6.56
C GLY A 32 24.27 -5.48 5.57
N TYR A 33 24.86 -5.01 4.48
CA TYR A 33 24.26 -4.29 3.35
C TYR A 33 25.03 -4.62 2.07
N LEU A 34 24.45 -4.21 0.93
CA LEU A 34 25.00 -4.23 -0.41
C LEU A 34 24.81 -2.85 -1.05
N GLN A 35 25.62 -2.51 -2.05
CA GLN A 35 25.35 -1.34 -2.89
C GLN A 35 24.74 -1.73 -4.22
N GLY A 36 23.54 -1.18 -4.49
CA GLY A 36 22.99 -1.07 -5.83
C GLY A 36 23.00 0.40 -6.28
N SER A 37 23.94 0.75 -7.17
CA SER A 37 24.07 2.01 -7.94
C SER A 37 25.13 3.03 -7.46
N ALA A 38 25.96 3.45 -8.41
CA ALA A 38 27.16 4.29 -8.27
C ALA A 38 26.87 5.80 -8.17
N VAL A 39 25.76 6.20 -7.56
CA VAL A 39 25.41 7.62 -7.39
C VAL A 39 25.61 8.02 -5.93
N LEU A 40 26.51 8.97 -5.69
CA LEU A 40 26.68 9.65 -4.39
C LEU A 40 25.31 10.04 -3.81
N GLY A 41 24.94 9.46 -2.66
CA GLY A 41 23.68 9.74 -1.97
C GLY A 41 22.63 8.62 -2.00
N THR A 42 22.89 7.47 -2.63
CA THR A 42 22.03 6.28 -2.47
C THR A 42 22.30 5.59 -1.12
N PRO A 43 21.26 5.15 -0.38
CA PRO A 43 21.45 4.46 0.90
C PRO A 43 22.05 3.06 0.70
N PHE A 44 22.80 2.57 1.69
CA PHE A 44 23.24 1.17 1.72
C PHE A 44 22.09 0.29 2.19
N THR A 45 21.77 -0.78 1.45
CA THR A 45 20.55 -1.57 1.69
C THR A 45 20.82 -3.07 1.70
N CYS A 46 20.04 -3.80 2.48
CA CYS A 46 19.90 -5.25 2.40
C CYS A 46 18.42 -5.60 2.26
N ASP A 47 18.02 -5.92 1.04
CA ASP A 47 16.67 -6.38 0.66
C ASP A 47 16.55 -7.92 0.69
N PHE A 48 17.62 -8.62 1.07
CA PHE A 48 17.73 -10.08 1.12
C PHE A 48 17.51 -10.86 -0.19
N GLU A 49 17.33 -10.18 -1.33
CA GLU A 49 16.99 -10.79 -2.63
C GLU A 49 18.18 -11.52 -3.26
N GLU A 50 19.37 -10.92 -3.16
CA GLU A 50 20.60 -11.48 -3.72
C GLU A 50 21.34 -12.41 -2.73
N GLY A 51 21.00 -12.34 -1.44
CA GLY A 51 21.57 -13.16 -0.37
C GLY A 51 21.32 -12.57 1.03
N ASP A 52 21.97 -13.13 2.05
CA ASP A 52 21.82 -12.70 3.46
C ASP A 52 22.58 -11.40 3.81
N CYS A 53 23.22 -10.74 2.84
CA CYS A 53 24.11 -9.58 3.01
C CYS A 53 25.18 -9.75 4.11
N GLY A 54 25.54 -10.99 4.48
CA GLY A 54 26.46 -11.30 5.56
C GLY A 54 25.84 -11.46 6.96
N TRP A 55 24.52 -11.27 7.11
CA TRP A 55 23.80 -11.51 8.36
C TRP A 55 23.82 -12.98 8.76
N LYS A 56 24.05 -13.26 10.05
CA LYS A 56 24.19 -14.63 10.57
C LYS A 56 23.33 -14.86 11.81
N ASP A 57 22.59 -15.96 11.80
CA ASP A 57 21.92 -16.45 13.01
C ASP A 57 22.97 -16.95 14.01
N VAL A 58 22.89 -16.44 15.24
CA VAL A 58 23.74 -16.84 16.38
C VAL A 58 22.90 -17.38 17.54
N SER A 59 21.70 -17.89 17.22
CA SER A 59 20.75 -18.42 18.19
C SER A 59 21.28 -19.70 18.84
N THR A 60 21.13 -19.83 20.16
CA THR A 60 21.54 -21.02 20.91
C THR A 60 20.43 -22.07 21.07
N SER A 61 19.20 -21.72 20.66
CA SER A 61 18.01 -22.56 20.80
C SER A 61 17.53 -23.07 19.43
N THR A 62 16.51 -23.93 19.42
CA THR A 62 15.85 -24.35 18.17
C THR A 62 15.04 -23.22 17.52
N TYR A 63 14.75 -22.16 18.29
CA TYR A 63 14.16 -20.93 17.79
C TYR A 63 15.27 -20.05 17.21
N ARG A 64 15.24 -19.84 15.89
CA ARG A 64 16.32 -19.24 15.11
C ARG A 64 15.79 -18.48 13.89
N TRP A 65 16.63 -17.63 13.33
CA TRP A 65 16.39 -16.94 12.07
C TRP A 65 16.79 -17.81 10.88
N VAL A 66 16.00 -17.76 9.81
CA VAL A 66 16.29 -18.41 8.54
C VAL A 66 15.99 -17.45 7.39
N TRP A 67 16.81 -17.54 6.34
CA TRP A 67 16.51 -16.90 5.07
C TRP A 67 15.42 -17.72 4.36
N GLY A 68 14.30 -17.08 4.02
CA GLY A 68 13.10 -17.76 3.55
C GLY A 68 12.33 -16.96 2.49
N GLN A 69 11.44 -17.66 1.80
CA GLN A 69 10.46 -17.08 0.87
C GLN A 69 9.05 -17.44 1.33
N ALA A 70 8.05 -16.65 0.96
CA ALA A 70 6.66 -16.94 1.30
C ALA A 70 6.12 -18.14 0.49
N ASN A 71 6.09 -19.34 1.08
CA ASN A 71 5.48 -20.51 0.45
C ASN A 71 4.08 -20.80 1.01
N LEU A 72 3.07 -20.82 0.11
CA LEU A 72 1.66 -21.11 0.43
C LEU A 72 1.44 -22.51 1.04
N ALA A 73 2.36 -23.45 0.79
CA ALA A 73 2.26 -24.83 1.24
C ALA A 73 2.97 -25.12 2.58
N ALA A 74 3.80 -24.20 3.08
CA ALA A 74 4.68 -24.49 4.21
C ALA A 74 4.27 -23.85 5.54
N TRP A 75 3.66 -22.66 5.55
CA TRP A 75 3.51 -21.89 6.79
C TRP A 75 2.15 -21.21 6.89
N GLY A 76 1.41 -21.54 7.96
CA GLY A 76 0.05 -21.05 8.20
C GLY A 76 -0.04 -19.71 8.94
N THR A 77 1.09 -19.08 9.30
CA THR A 77 1.12 -17.88 10.18
C THR A 77 2.30 -16.92 9.92
N GLY A 78 2.80 -16.80 8.68
CA GLY A 78 3.93 -15.91 8.30
C GLY A 78 3.57 -14.89 7.22
N PRO A 79 4.46 -13.93 6.86
CA PRO A 79 4.20 -12.98 5.77
C PRO A 79 3.94 -13.73 4.46
N HIS A 80 2.86 -13.36 3.78
CA HIS A 80 2.44 -13.97 2.51
C HIS A 80 3.16 -13.36 1.29
N SER A 81 3.97 -12.33 1.51
CA SER A 81 4.73 -11.59 0.51
C SER A 81 5.90 -10.89 1.19
N ASP A 82 7.00 -10.86 0.47
CA ASP A 82 8.18 -10.03 0.70
C ASP A 82 7.86 -8.53 0.63
N HIS A 83 8.55 -7.69 1.40
CA HIS A 83 8.31 -6.23 1.43
C HIS A 83 8.96 -5.55 0.22
N SER A 84 10.19 -5.94 -0.14
CA SER A 84 10.97 -5.39 -1.25
C SER A 84 10.27 -5.54 -2.60
N MET A 85 9.80 -6.77 -2.90
CA MET A 85 9.18 -7.13 -4.18
C MET A 85 7.65 -7.02 -4.15
N GLY A 86 7.04 -7.02 -2.97
CA GLY A 86 5.59 -7.17 -2.84
C GLY A 86 5.09 -8.47 -3.47
N THR A 87 5.88 -9.54 -3.44
CA THR A 87 5.43 -10.84 -3.98
C THR A 87 5.87 -11.95 -3.06
N ASN A 88 5.34 -13.16 -3.22
CA ASN A 88 5.86 -14.31 -2.46
C ASN A 88 7.15 -14.90 -3.04
N LEU A 89 7.66 -14.29 -4.11
CA LEU A 89 8.88 -14.71 -4.78
C LEU A 89 10.11 -13.98 -4.24
N GLY A 90 9.91 -12.88 -3.50
CA GLY A 90 10.97 -12.19 -2.78
C GLY A 90 11.45 -12.96 -1.55
N TRP A 91 12.57 -12.53 -1.00
CA TRP A 91 13.31 -13.19 0.06
C TRP A 91 13.41 -12.28 1.27
N PHE A 92 13.17 -12.84 2.45
CA PHE A 92 13.28 -12.11 3.72
C PHE A 92 13.86 -13.02 4.81
N MET A 93 14.21 -12.43 5.96
CA MET A 93 14.64 -13.17 7.14
C MET A 93 13.44 -13.45 8.04
N VAL A 94 13.20 -14.71 8.40
CA VAL A 94 12.02 -15.11 9.20
C VAL A 94 12.41 -16.01 10.36
N THR A 95 11.67 -15.92 11.47
CA THR A 95 11.81 -16.86 12.57
C THR A 95 10.90 -18.07 12.41
N VAL A 96 11.37 -19.25 12.82
CA VAL A 96 10.59 -20.50 12.70
C VAL A 96 10.10 -20.96 14.08
N SER A 97 8.77 -21.03 14.29
CA SER A 97 8.10 -21.22 15.60
C SER A 97 7.86 -22.71 16.00
N PRO A 98 7.69 -23.05 17.31
CA PRO A 98 8.70 -23.02 18.40
C PRO A 98 8.66 -24.32 19.27
N PRO A 99 9.49 -24.49 20.32
CA PRO A 99 9.17 -25.43 21.41
C PRO A 99 8.09 -24.85 22.34
N ALA A 100 6.94 -25.52 22.42
CA ALA A 100 5.69 -25.07 23.04
C ALA A 100 5.65 -24.94 24.59
N LYS A 101 6.78 -24.67 25.29
CA LYS A 101 6.83 -24.75 26.78
C LYS A 101 7.64 -23.67 27.53
N THR A 102 8.50 -22.89 26.89
CA THR A 102 9.38 -21.92 27.59
C THR A 102 9.66 -20.70 26.72
N THR A 103 9.91 -19.54 27.35
CA THR A 103 10.39 -18.33 26.66
C THR A 103 11.70 -18.63 25.91
N ALA A 104 11.77 -18.26 24.64
CA ALA A 104 12.95 -18.45 23.80
C ALA A 104 13.29 -17.15 23.06
N THR A 105 14.58 -16.96 22.78
CA THR A 105 15.08 -15.77 22.08
C THR A 105 15.92 -16.20 20.87
N ALA A 106 15.60 -15.65 19.70
CA ALA A 106 16.38 -15.82 18.47
C ALA A 106 17.24 -14.57 18.24
N TRP A 107 18.48 -14.77 17.77
CA TRP A 107 19.50 -13.73 17.63
C TRP A 107 20.07 -13.71 16.22
N LEU A 108 19.93 -12.59 15.51
CA LEU A 108 20.51 -12.35 14.20
C LEU A 108 21.58 -11.26 14.31
N ARG A 109 22.79 -11.53 13.81
CA ARG A 109 23.96 -10.65 13.98
C ARG A 109 24.53 -10.21 12.63
N SER A 110 24.87 -8.93 12.52
CA SER A 110 25.54 -8.37 11.34
C SER A 110 27.03 -8.74 11.30
N PRO A 111 27.69 -8.56 10.14
CA PRO A 111 29.14 -8.41 10.04
C PRO A 111 29.67 -7.25 10.91
N VAL A 112 30.99 -7.19 11.08
CA VAL A 112 31.67 -6.09 11.79
C VAL A 112 31.70 -4.86 10.87
N ILE A 113 31.21 -3.75 11.38
CA ILE A 113 31.19 -2.43 10.74
C ILE A 113 32.21 -1.55 11.47
N GLN A 114 32.95 -0.69 10.76
CA GLN A 114 34.10 0.03 11.33
C GLN A 114 33.70 1.23 12.17
N GLU A 115 33.03 2.20 11.57
CA GLU A 115 32.61 3.43 12.23
C GLU A 115 31.29 3.94 11.63
N ALA A 116 30.60 4.80 12.39
CA ALA A 116 29.37 5.41 11.94
C ALA A 116 29.32 6.88 12.35
N ALA A 117 28.93 7.75 11.42
CA ALA A 117 28.71 9.17 11.66
C ALA A 117 27.55 9.41 12.65
N ALA A 118 27.59 10.54 13.35
CA ALA A 118 26.50 10.98 14.23
C ALA A 118 25.13 11.10 13.53
N THR A 119 25.14 11.28 12.20
CA THR A 119 23.95 11.36 11.34
C THR A 119 23.35 10.02 10.94
N CYS A 120 23.98 8.90 11.32
CA CYS A 120 23.58 7.58 10.89
C CYS A 120 22.15 7.25 11.34
N GLU A 121 21.34 6.80 10.38
CA GLU A 121 19.96 6.36 10.58
C GLU A 121 19.82 4.95 10.02
N ILE A 122 19.34 4.03 10.85
CA ILE A 122 19.06 2.65 10.47
C ILE A 122 17.54 2.48 10.37
N ARG A 123 17.06 1.99 9.25
CA ARG A 123 15.65 1.60 9.05
C ARG A 123 15.57 0.12 8.73
N ALA A 124 14.51 -0.54 9.15
CA ALA A 124 14.18 -1.87 8.66
C ALA A 124 12.67 -2.06 8.66
N TRP A 125 12.19 -2.99 7.85
CA TRP A 125 10.80 -3.42 7.86
C TRP A 125 10.69 -4.76 8.56
N TYR A 126 9.70 -4.90 9.44
CA TYR A 126 9.40 -6.15 10.10
C TYR A 126 7.92 -6.49 10.00
N HIS A 127 7.63 -7.76 9.79
CA HIS A 127 6.26 -8.27 9.73
C HIS A 127 5.90 -8.98 11.01
N LEU A 128 4.75 -8.66 11.61
CA LEU A 128 4.18 -9.41 12.72
C LEU A 128 2.96 -10.20 12.24
N SER A 129 2.91 -11.51 12.47
CA SER A 129 1.72 -12.34 12.20
C SER A 129 1.49 -13.38 13.30
N GLY A 130 0.22 -13.74 13.56
CA GLY A 130 -0.11 -14.91 14.38
C GLY A 130 -1.18 -14.74 15.47
N SER A 131 -1.67 -15.88 15.97
CA SER A 131 -2.76 -15.96 16.96
C SER A 131 -2.24 -15.64 18.37
N GLY A 132 -2.32 -14.38 18.80
CA GLY A 132 -1.89 -13.97 20.14
C GLY A 132 -1.64 -12.47 20.33
N LEU A 133 -1.63 -11.67 19.27
CA LEU A 133 -1.33 -10.23 19.30
C LEU A 133 -2.29 -9.38 20.19
N ASN A 134 -3.45 -9.92 20.54
CA ASN A 134 -4.44 -9.27 21.42
C ASN A 134 -4.34 -9.70 22.89
N GLN A 135 -3.30 -10.43 23.30
CA GLN A 135 -3.09 -10.89 24.68
C GLN A 135 -2.05 -10.03 25.42
N ALA A 136 -2.01 -10.10 26.75
CA ALA A 136 -1.20 -9.24 27.61
C ALA A 136 0.33 -9.43 27.54
N GLU A 137 0.83 -10.39 26.76
CA GLU A 137 2.28 -10.66 26.60
C GLU A 137 2.62 -10.83 25.11
N CYS A 138 3.05 -9.76 24.44
CA CYS A 138 3.44 -9.78 23.01
C CYS A 138 4.90 -10.23 22.80
N PRO A 139 5.27 -10.74 21.60
CA PRO A 139 6.68 -10.91 21.24
C PRO A 139 7.38 -9.55 21.22
N VAL A 140 8.61 -9.49 21.69
CA VAL A 140 9.40 -8.25 21.73
C VAL A 140 10.58 -8.36 20.77
N LEU A 141 10.57 -7.54 19.72
CA LEU A 141 11.70 -7.35 18.82
C LEU A 141 12.58 -6.22 19.37
N GLN A 142 13.87 -6.45 19.47
CA GLN A 142 14.85 -5.44 19.88
C GLN A 142 15.99 -5.38 18.87
N LEU A 143 16.43 -4.17 18.57
CA LEU A 143 17.67 -3.89 17.85
C LEU A 143 18.69 -3.34 18.85
N ALA A 144 19.82 -4.02 18.96
CA ALA A 144 20.94 -3.63 19.80
C ALA A 144 22.22 -3.47 19.00
N MET A 145 23.13 -2.66 19.50
CA MET A 145 24.49 -2.52 19.02
C MET A 145 25.45 -3.14 20.02
N ALA A 146 26.36 -3.97 19.53
CA ALA A 146 27.50 -4.46 20.28
C ALA A 146 28.75 -3.74 19.79
N HIS A 147 29.42 -3.01 20.69
CA HIS A 147 30.71 -2.36 20.45
C HIS A 147 31.60 -2.59 21.67
N SER A 148 32.90 -2.79 21.45
CA SER A 148 33.84 -3.19 22.49
C SER A 148 33.37 -4.44 23.28
N ASP A 149 33.04 -4.31 24.58
CA ASP A 149 32.53 -5.37 25.48
C ASP A 149 31.09 -5.08 25.97
N GLU A 150 30.43 -4.05 25.44
CA GLU A 150 29.07 -3.66 25.84
C GLU A 150 28.03 -3.95 24.75
N VAL A 151 26.79 -4.21 25.19
CA VAL A 151 25.63 -4.32 24.30
C VAL A 151 24.61 -3.29 24.73
N VAL A 152 24.28 -2.40 23.80
CA VAL A 152 23.42 -1.25 24.03
C VAL A 152 22.18 -1.32 23.14
N GLY A 153 21.00 -1.14 23.73
CA GLY A 153 19.74 -1.14 22.97
C GLY A 153 19.60 0.13 22.14
N LEU A 154 19.27 0.00 20.86
CA LEU A 154 18.94 1.13 19.99
C LEU A 154 17.43 1.33 19.88
N TRP A 155 16.68 0.24 19.73
CA TRP A 155 15.23 0.27 19.51
C TRP A 155 14.55 -0.99 20.05
N GLN A 156 13.28 -0.85 20.44
CA GLN A 156 12.42 -1.93 20.91
C GLN A 156 11.00 -1.76 20.34
N SER A 157 10.37 -2.86 19.96
CA SER A 157 8.99 -2.86 19.48
C SER A 157 8.01 -2.44 20.58
N PRO A 158 6.99 -1.62 20.26
CA PRO A 158 5.86 -1.32 21.13
C PRO A 158 5.18 -2.58 21.71
N GLU A 159 4.49 -2.42 22.85
CA GLU A 159 3.83 -3.53 23.54
C GLU A 159 2.59 -4.07 22.80
N HIS A 160 1.93 -3.23 21.98
CA HIS A 160 0.73 -3.58 21.23
C HIS A 160 0.87 -3.13 19.78
N GLU A 161 0.98 -4.08 18.84
CA GLU A 161 1.05 -3.80 17.41
C GLU A 161 0.09 -4.70 16.62
N GLY A 162 -0.43 -4.15 15.52
CA GLY A 162 -1.30 -4.90 14.59
C GLY A 162 -0.52 -5.92 13.76
N GLU A 163 -1.24 -6.84 13.12
CA GLU A 163 -0.67 -7.75 12.12
C GLU A 163 -0.29 -6.97 10.85
N GLY A 164 0.84 -7.31 10.23
CA GLY A 164 1.34 -6.67 9.00
C GLY A 164 2.79 -6.18 9.07
N TRP A 165 3.21 -5.47 8.01
CA TRP A 165 4.55 -4.87 7.88
C TRP A 165 4.61 -3.51 8.58
N HIS A 166 5.61 -3.35 9.46
CA HIS A 166 5.89 -2.15 10.24
C HIS A 166 7.33 -1.67 9.99
N GLN A 167 7.56 -0.37 10.12
CA GLN A 167 8.88 0.22 9.95
C GLN A 167 9.51 0.58 11.30
N LEU A 168 10.71 0.06 11.57
CA LEU A 168 11.54 0.52 12.68
C LEU A 168 12.53 1.59 12.20
N VAL A 169 12.84 2.54 13.07
CA VAL A 169 13.86 3.57 12.86
C VAL A 169 14.71 3.69 14.12
N ALA A 170 16.02 3.56 13.97
CA ALA A 170 16.97 3.60 15.07
C ALA A 170 18.14 4.53 14.74
N TYR A 171 18.61 5.25 15.77
CA TYR A 171 19.73 6.17 15.66
C TYR A 171 20.88 5.68 16.54
N PRO A 172 21.94 5.10 15.96
CA PRO A 172 23.13 4.69 16.71
C PRO A 172 23.89 5.86 17.35
N GLY A 173 23.84 7.06 16.76
CA GLY A 173 24.71 8.17 17.13
C GLY A 173 26.13 7.96 16.60
N ARG A 174 27.09 8.77 17.06
CA ARG A 174 28.50 8.61 16.66
C ARG A 174 29.07 7.33 17.24
N VAL A 175 29.68 6.50 16.39
CA VAL A 175 30.41 5.29 16.79
C VAL A 175 31.80 5.37 16.19
N THR A 176 32.82 5.46 17.04
CA THR A 176 34.24 5.60 16.67
C THR A 176 34.98 4.26 16.59
N GLU A 177 34.38 3.19 17.11
CA GLU A 177 34.97 1.85 17.20
C GLU A 177 34.17 0.83 16.39
N GLN A 178 34.78 -0.32 16.12
CA GLN A 178 34.13 -1.43 15.45
C GLN A 178 32.88 -1.91 16.20
N PHE A 179 31.79 -2.07 15.48
CA PHE A 179 30.51 -2.49 16.06
C PHE A 179 29.77 -3.53 15.20
N GLN A 180 28.83 -4.21 15.83
CA GLN A 180 27.90 -5.14 15.20
C GLN A 180 26.47 -4.82 15.62
N LEU A 181 25.53 -5.01 14.72
CA LEU A 181 24.10 -4.93 15.01
C LEU A 181 23.53 -6.30 15.32
N ILE A 182 22.61 -6.34 16.27
CA ILE A 182 21.98 -7.56 16.76
C ILE A 182 20.47 -7.35 16.82
N PHE A 183 19.74 -8.10 15.99
CA PHE A 183 18.30 -8.24 16.14
C PHE A 183 18.01 -9.42 17.08
N SER A 184 17.29 -9.16 18.16
CA SER A 184 16.86 -10.19 19.10
C SER A 184 15.35 -10.22 19.20
N LEU A 185 14.76 -11.40 19.07
CA LEU A 185 13.33 -11.60 19.17
C LEU A 185 13.01 -12.56 20.31
N THR A 186 12.33 -12.07 21.34
CA THR A 186 11.94 -12.86 22.51
C THR A 186 10.46 -13.20 22.44
N GLN A 187 10.13 -14.49 22.47
CA GLN A 187 8.75 -14.98 22.41
C GLN A 187 8.27 -15.59 23.74
N PRO A 188 7.13 -15.13 24.30
CA PRO A 188 6.48 -15.77 25.44
C PRO A 188 5.89 -17.15 25.09
N PRO A 189 5.72 -18.07 26.07
CA PRO A 189 5.27 -19.45 25.82
C PRO A 189 3.88 -19.60 25.18
N MET A 190 3.00 -18.60 25.33
CA MET A 190 1.60 -18.64 24.86
C MET A 190 1.38 -17.90 23.53
N CYS A 191 2.38 -17.17 23.03
CA CYS A 191 2.27 -16.40 21.81
C CYS A 191 2.88 -17.14 20.63
N LYS A 192 2.02 -17.54 19.68
CA LYS A 192 2.42 -18.08 18.38
C LYS A 192 2.46 -16.95 17.36
N ALA A 193 3.41 -16.04 17.55
CA ALA A 193 3.72 -15.06 16.52
C ALA A 193 4.81 -15.61 15.60
N GLU A 194 4.81 -15.24 14.34
CA GLU A 194 5.97 -15.33 13.46
C GLU A 194 6.37 -13.90 13.12
N LEU A 195 7.68 -13.67 13.05
CA LEU A 195 8.22 -12.37 12.71
C LEU A 195 9.15 -12.51 11.52
N ALA A 196 8.98 -11.63 10.54
CA ALA A 196 9.93 -11.48 9.45
C ALA A 196 10.60 -10.11 9.50
N LEU A 197 11.79 -10.02 8.93
CA LEU A 197 12.62 -8.84 8.81
C LEU A 197 13.05 -8.73 7.34
N ASP A 198 12.91 -7.54 6.78
CA ASP A 198 13.22 -7.23 5.40
C ASP A 198 13.70 -5.77 5.25
N ASP A 199 14.32 -5.44 4.13
CA ASP A 199 14.71 -4.07 3.74
C ASP A 199 15.47 -3.29 4.83
N ILE A 200 16.66 -3.77 5.23
CA ILE A 200 17.53 -3.06 6.17
C ILE A 200 18.28 -1.95 5.43
N ILE A 201 18.02 -0.69 5.80
CA ILE A 201 18.51 0.50 5.10
C ILE A 201 19.37 1.33 6.06
N PHE A 202 20.59 1.68 5.63
CA PHE A 202 21.51 2.57 6.33
C PHE A 202 21.60 3.90 5.57
N ARG A 203 21.29 5.00 6.25
CA ARG A 203 21.27 6.36 5.70
C ARG A 203 22.24 7.26 6.45
N ASN A 204 23.04 8.02 5.70
CA ASN A 204 23.97 9.04 6.23
C ASN A 204 24.92 8.49 7.32
N CYS A 205 25.36 7.23 7.17
CA CYS A 205 26.23 6.57 8.14
C CYS A 205 27.73 6.75 7.86
N GLY A 206 28.11 7.01 6.60
CA GLY A 206 29.49 7.35 6.25
C GLY A 206 29.89 8.75 6.71
N LEU A 207 31.16 8.92 7.05
CA LEU A 207 31.75 10.23 7.33
C LEU A 207 31.83 11.07 6.04
N GLN A 208 31.73 12.40 6.14
CA GLN A 208 31.73 13.27 4.96
C GLN A 208 33.10 13.26 4.23
N GLU A 209 33.07 13.02 2.93
CA GLU A 209 34.28 13.00 2.08
C GLU A 209 34.89 14.39 1.80
N HIS A 210 36.16 14.34 1.37
CA HIS A 210 37.08 15.46 1.15
C HIS A 210 36.74 16.25 -0.14
N GLY A 211 35.71 17.10 -0.09
CA GLY A 211 35.15 17.73 -1.30
C GLY A 211 35.55 19.18 -1.62
N ARG A 212 36.00 20.00 -0.64
CA ARG A 212 36.25 21.44 -0.88
C ARG A 212 37.62 21.89 -0.38
N GLN A 213 38.36 22.60 -1.23
CA GLN A 213 39.64 23.22 -0.88
C GLN A 213 39.49 24.46 0.03
N GLU A 214 38.33 25.12 0.02
CA GLU A 214 38.00 26.31 0.82
C GLU A 214 36.61 26.19 1.44
N CYS A 215 36.51 26.46 2.75
CA CYS A 215 35.24 26.51 3.49
C CYS A 215 34.60 27.90 3.36
N ARG A 216 33.26 28.00 3.49
CA ARG A 216 32.55 29.29 3.47
C ARG A 216 32.88 30.15 4.71
N GLU A 217 32.55 31.44 4.69
CA GLU A 217 32.84 32.36 5.82
C GLU A 217 32.22 31.92 7.17
N GLU A 218 31.13 31.13 7.15
CA GLU A 218 30.45 30.59 8.34
C GLU A 218 30.81 29.13 8.66
N GLU A 219 31.81 28.57 7.97
CA GLU A 219 32.28 27.19 8.10
C GLU A 219 33.73 27.15 8.63
N GLY A 220 33.99 26.26 9.60
CA GLY A 220 35.32 25.87 10.04
C GLY A 220 35.82 24.64 9.30
N ARG A 221 37.13 24.44 9.33
CA ARG A 221 37.80 23.34 8.62
C ARG A 221 38.26 22.26 9.62
N CYS A 222 37.80 21.02 9.41
CA CYS A 222 38.30 19.84 10.12
C CYS A 222 39.75 19.53 9.72
N ARG A 223 40.48 18.83 10.56
CA ARG A 223 41.89 18.45 10.27
C ARG A 223 41.98 17.48 9.09
N GLN A 224 41.02 16.57 8.90
CA GLN A 224 40.87 15.78 7.68
C GLN A 224 40.43 16.59 6.43
N GLY A 225 40.03 17.85 6.57
CA GLY A 225 39.77 18.74 5.44
C GLY A 225 38.31 18.85 4.98
N SER A 226 37.37 18.22 5.68
CA SER A 226 35.93 18.52 5.59
C SER A 226 35.62 19.90 6.18
N CYS A 227 34.52 20.51 5.72
CA CYS A 227 34.05 21.82 6.22
C CYS A 227 32.76 21.62 7.03
N LEU A 228 32.74 22.13 8.26
CA LEU A 228 31.60 22.08 9.16
C LEU A 228 31.19 23.49 9.55
N ALA A 229 29.89 23.72 9.79
CA ALA A 229 29.43 25.01 10.28
C ALA A 229 30.07 25.34 11.65
N LEU A 230 30.45 26.60 11.88
CA LEU A 230 31.15 27.03 13.11
C LEU A 230 30.37 26.69 14.40
N HIS A 231 29.04 26.60 14.33
CA HIS A 231 28.18 26.29 15.46
C HIS A 231 28.17 24.80 15.87
N ARG A 232 28.85 23.94 15.11
CA ARG A 232 29.04 22.51 15.37
C ARG A 232 30.41 22.18 15.97
N PHE A 233 31.29 23.17 16.11
CA PHE A 233 32.53 23.01 16.87
C PHE A 233 32.24 23.15 18.36
N CYS A 234 32.89 22.32 19.17
CA CYS A 234 32.76 22.30 20.62
C CYS A 234 31.31 22.10 21.07
N ASP A 235 30.60 21.17 20.44
CA ASP A 235 29.19 20.87 20.71
C ASP A 235 28.96 19.48 21.31
N GLY A 236 30.05 18.78 21.66
CA GLY A 236 30.02 17.48 22.34
C GLY A 236 29.86 16.29 21.40
N THR A 237 29.84 16.50 20.08
CA THR A 237 29.79 15.42 19.09
C THR A 237 30.96 15.52 18.13
N ASP A 238 31.65 14.40 17.91
CA ASP A 238 32.65 14.32 16.85
C ASP A 238 31.94 14.22 15.48
N ASP A 239 31.81 15.37 14.82
CA ASP A 239 31.25 15.52 13.48
C ASP A 239 32.33 15.45 12.40
N CYS A 240 33.59 15.76 12.75
CA CYS A 240 34.71 15.72 11.81
C CYS A 240 35.19 14.31 11.46
N GLY A 241 34.90 13.31 12.30
CA GLY A 241 35.43 11.95 12.14
C GLY A 241 36.71 11.71 12.93
N ASP A 242 37.51 12.76 13.15
CA ASP A 242 38.81 12.72 13.81
C ASP A 242 38.86 13.46 15.15
N GLY A 243 37.71 13.93 15.65
CA GLY A 243 37.56 14.70 16.87
C GLY A 243 38.24 16.08 16.82
N SER A 244 38.59 16.59 15.64
CA SER A 244 39.27 17.89 15.52
C SER A 244 38.36 19.09 15.83
N ASP A 245 37.05 18.92 15.72
CA ASP A 245 36.01 19.86 16.13
C ASP A 245 35.82 19.95 17.64
N GLU A 246 36.11 18.85 18.35
CA GLU A 246 36.01 18.73 19.81
C GLU A 246 37.39 18.81 20.51
N ASP A 247 38.41 19.34 19.83
CA ASP A 247 39.77 19.43 20.35
C ASP A 247 39.84 20.28 21.64
N ALA A 248 40.46 19.71 22.68
CA ALA A 248 40.51 20.31 24.00
C ALA A 248 41.20 21.68 24.05
N GLU A 249 42.11 22.02 23.13
CA GLU A 249 42.75 23.34 23.04
C GLU A 249 41.82 24.37 22.38
N GLN A 250 41.09 23.95 21.34
CA GLN A 250 40.12 24.80 20.66
C GLN A 250 38.88 25.07 21.52
N CYS A 251 38.44 24.08 22.30
CA CYS A 251 37.24 24.16 23.13
C CYS A 251 37.48 24.66 24.56
N LYS A 252 38.69 25.10 24.92
CA LYS A 252 39.02 25.61 26.27
C LYS A 252 38.11 26.73 26.77
N SER A 253 37.60 27.54 25.85
CA SER A 253 36.72 28.67 26.18
C SER A 253 35.27 28.25 26.46
N PHE A 254 34.90 27.02 26.16
CA PHE A 254 33.57 26.47 26.42
C PHE A 254 33.54 25.82 27.80
N THR A 255 32.39 25.89 28.45
CA THR A 255 32.16 25.19 29.72
C THR A 255 31.30 23.96 29.46
N LEU A 256 31.89 22.77 29.52
CA LEU A 256 31.24 21.48 29.34
C LEU A 256 30.87 20.85 30.71
N CYS A 257 29.65 20.32 30.80
CA CYS A 257 29.17 19.52 31.91
C CYS A 257 28.47 18.26 31.41
N SER A 258 29.21 17.14 31.40
CA SER A 258 28.74 15.81 30.97
C SER A 258 28.14 14.96 32.09
N PHE A 259 27.98 15.51 33.30
CA PHE A 259 27.48 14.80 34.49
C PHE A 259 28.25 13.53 34.93
N GLU A 260 29.37 13.18 34.30
CA GLU A 260 30.17 11.97 34.63
C GLU A 260 30.76 11.97 36.05
N LYS A 261 30.90 13.14 36.68
CA LYS A 261 31.44 13.26 38.05
C LYS A 261 30.42 13.76 39.07
N ASP A 262 29.74 14.86 38.75
CA ASP A 262 28.81 15.56 39.63
C ASP A 262 27.83 16.43 38.81
N PHE A 263 27.04 17.29 39.47
CA PHE A 263 26.15 18.26 38.83
C PHE A 263 26.91 19.49 38.28
N CYS A 264 28.24 19.46 38.26
CA CYS A 264 29.11 20.58 37.95
C CYS A 264 28.78 21.79 38.85
N SER A 265 28.40 22.91 38.25
CA SER A 265 27.94 24.11 38.96
C SER A 265 26.42 24.28 39.00
N TRP A 266 25.65 23.29 38.51
CA TRP A 266 24.19 23.36 38.46
C TRP A 266 23.57 22.83 39.77
N LYS A 267 22.42 23.38 40.15
CA LYS A 267 21.69 23.02 41.37
C LYS A 267 20.31 22.49 40.99
N ALA A 268 20.00 21.25 41.38
CA ALA A 268 18.66 20.68 41.27
C ALA A 268 17.82 21.07 42.50
N GLU A 269 16.55 21.42 42.28
CA GLU A 269 15.62 21.71 43.38
C GLU A 269 15.31 20.43 44.18
N ALA A 270 15.21 20.55 45.52
CA ALA A 270 15.09 19.40 46.41
C ALA A 270 13.65 18.85 46.54
N GLU A 271 12.65 19.55 46.02
CA GLU A 271 11.24 19.12 46.05
C GLU A 271 10.98 18.09 44.94
N GLN A 272 10.26 17.00 45.26
CA GLN A 272 9.93 15.99 44.25
C GLN A 272 8.76 16.45 43.36
N PRO A 273 8.81 16.20 42.03
CA PRO A 273 9.88 15.54 41.29
C PRO A 273 11.12 16.42 41.10
N ALA A 274 12.32 15.83 41.20
CA ALA A 274 13.62 16.51 41.07
C ALA A 274 14.47 15.86 39.95
N TRP A 275 15.46 16.58 39.43
CA TRP A 275 16.45 16.02 38.49
C TRP A 275 17.40 15.07 39.22
N GLU A 276 17.42 13.80 38.79
CA GLU A 276 18.25 12.76 39.39
C GLU A 276 19.38 12.35 38.44
N ARG A 277 20.61 12.28 38.97
CA ARG A 277 21.78 11.78 38.25
C ARG A 277 21.81 10.26 38.31
N ASN A 278 21.69 9.59 37.18
CA ASN A 278 21.62 8.14 37.13
C ASN A 278 22.27 7.56 35.85
N THR A 279 22.34 6.23 35.77
CA THR A 279 22.87 5.49 34.62
C THR A 279 21.85 4.49 34.10
N SER A 280 21.96 4.10 32.84
CA SER A 280 21.09 3.08 32.24
C SER A 280 21.28 1.69 32.89
N LEU A 281 22.47 1.40 33.43
CA LEU A 281 22.70 0.17 34.21
C LEU A 281 21.85 0.09 35.48
N ASN A 282 21.66 1.22 36.18
CA ASN A 282 20.89 1.27 37.42
C ASN A 282 19.38 1.34 37.16
N LEU A 283 18.97 2.05 36.11
CA LEU A 283 17.57 2.24 35.75
C LEU A 283 16.95 1.00 35.08
N GLY A 284 17.77 0.13 34.49
CA GLY A 284 17.33 -1.08 33.78
C GLY A 284 16.98 -0.83 32.31
N CYS A 285 16.26 -1.77 31.70
CA CYS A 285 15.91 -1.76 30.27
C CYS A 285 14.41 -1.56 30.04
N GLY A 286 13.74 -0.76 30.89
CA GLY A 286 12.32 -0.47 30.74
C GLY A 286 12.04 0.39 29.50
N TYR A 287 10.88 0.20 28.87
CA TYR A 287 10.41 1.07 27.78
C TYR A 287 10.36 2.53 28.25
N GLY A 288 10.81 3.47 27.42
CA GLY A 288 10.87 4.90 27.78
C GLY A 288 12.13 5.37 28.51
N ILE A 289 13.03 4.48 28.94
CA ILE A 289 14.27 4.86 29.65
C ILE A 289 15.44 5.01 28.65
N PRO A 290 16.30 6.04 28.76
CA PRO A 290 17.51 6.14 27.94
C PRO A 290 18.38 4.89 28.10
N THR A 291 18.75 4.26 26.97
CA THR A 291 19.54 3.02 26.98
C THR A 291 21.03 3.24 27.20
N ARG A 292 21.50 4.48 27.00
CA ARG A 292 22.89 4.93 27.11
C ARG A 292 22.94 6.44 27.36
N ASP A 293 24.07 6.93 27.86
CA ASP A 293 24.40 8.36 27.89
C ASP A 293 24.75 8.88 26.48
N HIS A 294 24.81 10.21 26.33
CA HIS A 294 25.27 10.82 25.10
C HIS A 294 26.81 10.89 25.05
N SER A 295 27.47 11.28 26.14
CA SER A 295 28.90 11.62 26.15
C SER A 295 29.83 10.48 25.74
N SER A 296 29.54 9.26 26.19
CA SER A 296 30.37 8.08 25.95
C SER A 296 29.67 6.96 25.18
N ASN A 297 28.39 7.15 24.84
CA ASN A 297 27.56 6.16 24.15
C ASN A 297 27.52 4.79 24.88
N SER A 298 27.57 4.82 26.22
CA SER A 298 27.70 3.67 27.13
C SER A 298 26.51 3.56 28.09
N ARG A 299 26.26 2.35 28.59
CA ARG A 299 25.25 2.13 29.63
C ARG A 299 25.69 2.61 31.01
N ALA A 300 27.01 2.75 31.20
CA ALA A 300 27.63 3.13 32.46
C ALA A 300 27.78 4.65 32.63
N GLY A 301 27.64 5.42 31.55
CA GLY A 301 27.66 6.88 31.59
C GLY A 301 26.47 7.46 32.34
N PHE A 302 26.65 8.67 32.85
CA PHE A 302 25.73 9.35 33.74
C PHE A 302 25.03 10.51 33.03
N PHE A 303 23.70 10.55 33.18
CA PHE A 303 22.87 11.65 32.70
C PHE A 303 21.90 12.10 33.80
N LEU A 304 21.22 13.23 33.59
CA LEU A 304 20.13 13.66 34.46
C LEU A 304 18.79 13.19 33.90
N CYS A 305 17.94 12.62 34.74
CA CYS A 305 16.62 12.16 34.32
C CYS A 305 15.51 12.46 35.34
N VAL A 306 14.29 12.50 34.82
CA VAL A 306 13.04 12.62 35.55
C VAL A 306 12.07 11.63 34.92
N GLY A 307 11.46 10.74 35.70
CA GLY A 307 10.56 9.71 35.17
C GLY A 307 9.39 9.42 36.09
N SER A 308 8.24 9.06 35.53
CA SER A 308 7.03 8.75 36.30
C SER A 308 7.15 7.46 37.12
N THR A 309 8.09 6.57 36.78
CA THR A 309 8.35 5.30 37.47
C THR A 309 9.38 5.42 38.60
N LEU A 310 10.06 6.57 38.70
CA LEU A 310 11.13 6.84 39.66
C LEU A 310 10.64 7.49 40.97
N GLY A 311 9.37 7.90 41.06
CA GLY A 311 8.80 8.52 42.26
C GLY A 311 7.28 8.41 42.41
N LYS A 312 6.80 8.33 43.66
CA LYS A 312 5.36 8.40 44.01
C LYS A 312 4.84 9.83 43.80
N GLY A 313 4.43 10.17 42.57
CA GLY A 313 3.73 11.42 42.28
C GLY A 313 3.75 11.76 40.79
N SER A 314 2.73 11.34 40.06
CA SER A 314 2.53 11.69 38.65
C SER A 314 1.91 13.09 38.53
N GLY A 315 2.75 14.15 38.48
CA GLY A 315 2.26 15.49 38.12
C GLY A 315 2.99 16.68 38.74
N GLY A 316 4.32 16.75 38.62
CA GLY A 316 5.10 17.93 39.05
C GLY A 316 6.20 18.30 38.05
N THR A 317 6.84 19.45 38.28
CA THR A 317 7.89 20.01 37.41
C THR A 317 9.23 19.96 38.13
N ALA A 318 10.20 19.24 37.56
CA ALA A 318 11.57 19.20 38.09
C ALA A 318 12.38 20.37 37.55
N LYS A 319 13.12 21.06 38.42
CA LYS A 319 13.86 22.29 38.08
C LYS A 319 15.36 22.14 38.28
N LEU A 320 16.12 22.48 37.24
CA LEU A 320 17.59 22.57 37.28
C LEU A 320 18.00 24.03 37.05
N ILE A 321 18.80 24.57 37.97
CA ILE A 321 19.16 26.00 38.03
C ILE A 321 20.66 26.16 37.81
N SER A 322 21.03 27.05 36.89
CA SER A 322 22.42 27.40 36.61
C SER A 322 22.98 28.42 37.60
N PRO A 323 24.32 28.60 37.64
CA PRO A 323 24.93 29.82 38.19
C PRO A 323 24.46 31.07 37.44
N THR A 324 24.72 32.24 38.03
CA THR A 324 24.48 33.52 37.38
C THR A 324 25.51 33.78 36.27
N PHE A 325 25.01 34.14 35.09
CA PHE A 325 25.80 34.47 33.90
C PHE A 325 25.55 35.89 33.42
N GLN A 326 26.55 36.44 32.75
CA GLN A 326 26.46 37.66 31.95
C GLN A 326 26.71 37.31 30.48
N ALA A 327 25.72 37.58 29.62
CA ALA A 327 25.81 37.27 28.20
C ALA A 327 26.50 38.39 27.40
N ASN A 328 27.28 37.99 26.42
CA ASN A 328 27.64 38.83 25.27
C ASN A 328 26.78 38.43 24.04
N ASN A 329 27.05 39.03 22.87
CA ASN A 329 26.33 38.71 21.62
C ASN A 329 26.52 37.27 21.10
N SER A 330 27.30 36.43 21.77
CA SER A 330 27.62 35.05 21.39
C SER A 330 27.26 34.03 22.48
N CYS A 331 26.50 34.39 23.52
CA CYS A 331 26.13 33.45 24.58
C CYS A 331 25.05 32.47 24.11
N SER A 332 25.44 31.20 23.98
CA SER A 332 24.57 30.07 23.67
C SER A 332 24.76 28.90 24.65
N LEU A 333 23.70 28.13 24.85
CA LEU A 333 23.69 26.83 25.52
C LEU A 333 23.35 25.75 24.49
N VAL A 334 24.18 24.71 24.42
CA VAL A 334 23.89 23.45 23.74
C VAL A 334 23.63 22.38 24.81
N LEU A 335 22.65 21.53 24.58
CA LEU A 335 22.37 20.36 25.42
C LEU A 335 21.76 19.23 24.60
N TYR A 336 21.87 18.01 25.10
CA TYR A 336 21.23 16.84 24.50
C TYR A 336 20.06 16.42 25.38
N CYS A 337 18.90 16.22 24.78
CA CYS A 337 17.71 15.78 25.49
C CYS A 337 17.13 14.49 24.94
N HIS A 338 16.50 13.72 25.81
CA HIS A 338 15.81 12.47 25.49
C HIS A 338 14.41 12.55 26.11
N LEU A 339 13.39 12.48 25.25
CA LEU A 339 11.98 12.46 25.65
C LEU A 339 11.35 11.23 25.01
N HIS A 340 11.06 10.20 25.79
CA HIS A 340 10.53 8.94 25.28
C HIS A 340 9.49 8.31 26.21
N GLY A 341 8.54 7.57 25.64
CA GLY A 341 7.56 6.77 26.37
C GLY A 341 6.25 7.47 26.70
N SER A 342 6.11 8.78 26.46
CA SER A 342 4.84 9.48 26.66
C SER A 342 4.69 10.72 25.79
N ALA A 343 3.51 10.89 25.18
CA ALA A 343 3.17 12.07 24.37
C ALA A 343 2.95 13.34 25.22
N SER A 344 2.82 13.21 26.54
CA SER A 344 2.64 14.35 27.46
C SER A 344 3.93 14.81 28.14
N SER A 345 5.07 14.18 27.85
CA SER A 345 6.37 14.62 28.34
C SER A 345 6.76 15.98 27.73
N SER A 346 7.39 16.85 28.52
CA SER A 346 7.89 18.14 28.04
C SER A 346 9.20 18.58 28.72
N LEU A 347 9.97 19.37 27.99
CA LEU A 347 11.21 20.00 28.45
C LEU A 347 11.16 21.48 28.08
N SER A 348 11.32 22.36 29.06
CA SER A 348 11.32 23.82 28.87
C SER A 348 12.64 24.44 29.32
N ILE A 349 13.19 25.32 28.49
CA ILE A 349 14.42 26.08 28.76
C ILE A 349 14.05 27.55 28.85
N SER A 350 14.29 28.15 30.00
CA SER A 350 14.00 29.55 30.29
C SER A 350 15.21 30.25 30.90
N TYR A 351 15.23 31.58 30.83
CA TYR A 351 16.16 32.38 31.62
C TYR A 351 15.41 33.26 32.62
N ARG A 352 16.00 33.44 33.80
CA ARG A 352 15.47 34.23 34.90
C ARG A 352 16.40 35.41 35.16
N THR A 353 15.86 36.62 35.06
CA THR A 353 16.51 37.86 35.49
C THR A 353 16.01 38.24 36.90
N LYS A 354 16.52 39.33 37.46
CA LYS A 354 16.03 39.86 38.76
C LYS A 354 14.55 40.23 38.74
N THR A 355 13.96 40.48 37.57
CA THR A 355 12.60 41.04 37.45
C THR A 355 11.60 40.06 36.84
N THR A 356 12.05 39.18 35.93
CA THR A 356 11.17 38.38 35.07
C THR A 356 11.83 37.08 34.62
N THR A 357 11.00 36.07 34.35
CA THR A 357 11.39 34.80 33.72
C THR A 357 10.86 34.78 32.29
N HIS A 358 11.70 34.38 31.33
CA HIS A 358 11.36 34.30 29.91
C HIS A 358 11.62 32.89 29.38
N LEU A 359 10.59 32.28 28.78
CA LEU A 359 10.71 30.99 28.08
C LEU A 359 11.41 31.20 26.74
N VAL A 360 12.47 30.43 26.47
CA VAL A 360 13.23 30.52 25.22
C VAL A 360 12.94 29.36 24.29
N ARG A 361 12.84 28.14 24.84
CA ARG A 361 12.62 26.93 24.07
C ARG A 361 11.75 25.95 24.86
N GLU A 362 10.90 25.23 24.15
CA GLU A 362 10.10 24.15 24.71
C GLU A 362 10.00 23.01 23.71
N ARG A 363 10.17 21.77 24.19
CA ARG A 363 9.91 20.52 23.46
C ARG A 363 8.83 19.73 24.17
N ARG A 364 7.94 19.10 23.39
CA ARG A 364 6.86 18.23 23.89
C ARG A 364 6.79 16.95 23.08
N GLY A 365 6.25 15.90 23.68
CA GLY A 365 5.92 14.65 23.01
C GLY A 365 6.99 13.57 23.15
N ASP A 366 6.79 12.49 22.40
CA ASP A 366 7.71 11.36 22.31
C ASP A 366 8.60 11.53 21.07
N LEU A 367 9.90 11.75 21.30
CA LEU A 367 10.94 11.90 20.27
C LEU A 367 11.57 10.56 19.86
N GLY A 368 11.17 9.46 20.51
CA GLY A 368 11.75 8.13 20.36
C GLY A 368 12.99 7.92 21.24
N ASN A 369 13.55 6.71 21.17
CA ASN A 369 14.73 6.34 21.96
C ASN A 369 16.04 6.88 21.36
N CYS A 370 16.22 8.21 21.36
CA CYS A 370 17.42 8.86 20.87
C CYS A 370 17.74 10.15 21.62
N TRP A 371 19.01 10.56 21.59
CA TRP A 371 19.46 11.85 22.10
C TRP A 371 19.32 12.91 21.00
N VAL A 372 18.69 14.01 21.32
CA VAL A 372 18.41 15.11 20.39
C VAL A 372 19.15 16.35 20.87
N ARG A 373 20.02 16.87 20.01
CA ARG A 373 20.72 18.13 20.24
C ARG A 373 19.77 19.32 20.21
N GLU A 374 19.88 20.19 21.20
CA GLU A 374 19.23 21.50 21.26
C GLU A 374 20.25 22.60 21.44
N ARG A 375 20.06 23.71 20.71
CA ARG A 375 20.83 24.93 20.88
C ARG A 375 19.90 26.12 21.14
N VAL A 376 20.27 26.93 22.13
CA VAL A 376 19.54 28.12 22.54
C VAL A 376 20.51 29.30 22.68
N ASP A 377 20.25 30.39 21.95
CA ASP A 377 21.03 31.62 22.06
C ASP A 377 20.34 32.62 23.01
N PHE A 378 21.09 33.21 23.94
CA PHE A 378 20.59 34.18 24.92
C PHE A 378 20.99 35.60 24.51
N LYS A 379 19.99 36.40 24.14
CA LYS A 379 20.15 37.83 23.82
C LYS A 379 19.77 38.69 25.04
N VAL A 380 20.53 38.56 26.12
CA VAL A 380 20.25 39.21 27.41
C VAL A 380 21.38 40.18 27.78
N THR A 381 21.04 41.39 28.20
CA THR A 381 22.02 42.41 28.61
C THR A 381 22.27 42.45 30.13
N GLU A 382 21.35 41.89 30.90
CA GLU A 382 21.42 41.81 32.37
C GLU A 382 21.99 40.45 32.83
N SER A 383 22.45 40.36 34.07
CA SER A 383 22.82 39.06 34.67
C SER A 383 21.58 38.17 34.82
N PHE A 384 21.70 36.90 34.43
CA PHE A 384 20.59 35.95 34.41
C PHE A 384 21.02 34.55 34.86
N GLU A 385 20.04 33.73 35.25
CA GLU A 385 20.19 32.30 35.50
C GLU A 385 19.39 31.52 34.45
N VAL A 386 19.90 30.38 34.02
CA VAL A 386 19.19 29.44 33.14
C VAL A 386 18.42 28.47 34.03
N LEU A 387 17.15 28.25 33.68
CA LEU A 387 16.23 27.35 34.33
C LEU A 387 15.75 26.31 33.32
N ILE A 388 16.05 25.03 33.60
CA ILE A 388 15.62 23.88 32.79
C ILE A 388 14.55 23.12 33.58
N GLU A 389 13.35 23.06 33.02
CA GLU A 389 12.17 22.44 33.63
C GLU A 389 11.78 21.17 32.86
N GLY A 390 11.72 20.03 33.56
CA GLY A 390 11.32 18.74 32.98
C GLY A 390 10.01 18.23 33.57
N VAL A 391 9.09 17.78 32.71
CA VAL A 391 7.82 17.16 33.10
C VAL A 391 7.71 15.81 32.39
N ALA A 392 7.73 14.71 33.16
CA ALA A 392 7.56 13.37 32.62
C ALA A 392 6.07 12.98 32.58
N GLY A 393 5.59 12.56 31.41
CA GLY A 393 4.25 11.99 31.26
C GLY A 393 4.12 10.62 31.91
N SER A 394 2.89 10.12 32.03
CA SER A 394 2.63 8.76 32.54
C SER A 394 3.36 7.72 31.68
N GLY A 395 4.26 6.93 32.29
CA GLY A 395 5.09 5.94 31.59
C GLY A 395 6.29 6.50 30.81
N GLY A 396 6.47 7.82 30.76
CA GLY A 396 7.57 8.47 30.04
C GLY A 396 8.74 8.88 30.94
N THR A 397 9.87 9.15 30.28
CA THR A 397 11.08 9.74 30.89
C THR A 397 11.48 10.99 30.13
N VAL A 398 11.98 11.99 30.86
CA VAL A 398 12.69 13.14 30.30
C VAL A 398 14.11 13.11 30.85
N ALA A 399 15.11 13.07 29.98
CA ALA A 399 16.51 13.11 30.36
C ALA A 399 17.28 14.19 29.58
N ILE A 400 18.34 14.69 30.19
CA ILE A 400 19.27 15.65 29.60
C ILE A 400 20.71 15.21 29.87
N ASP A 401 21.58 15.54 28.93
CA ASP A 401 23.00 15.25 28.99
C ASP A 401 23.82 16.35 28.28
N ASP A 402 25.11 16.40 28.56
CA ASP A 402 26.10 17.31 27.95
C ASP A 402 25.66 18.78 27.86
N LEU A 403 25.63 19.48 29.00
CA LEU A 403 25.39 20.94 29.01
C LEU A 403 26.65 21.69 28.61
N ILE A 404 26.60 22.38 27.46
CA ILE A 404 27.73 23.10 26.89
C ILE A 404 27.41 24.58 26.74
N LEU A 405 28.12 25.41 27.51
CA LEU A 405 28.01 26.86 27.43
C LEU A 405 29.14 27.43 26.59
N SER A 406 28.76 28.25 25.62
CA SER A 406 29.72 29.01 24.81
C SER A 406 30.56 29.99 25.64
N ALA A 407 31.71 30.39 25.09
CA ALA A 407 32.57 31.43 25.65
C ALA A 407 31.86 32.77 25.92
N GLY A 408 30.72 33.00 25.26
CA GLY A 408 29.94 34.21 25.44
C GLY A 408 29.18 34.32 26.76
N CYS A 409 29.05 33.22 27.49
CA CYS A 409 28.36 33.16 28.76
C CYS A 409 29.37 33.27 29.91
N MET A 410 29.68 34.50 30.34
CA MET A 410 30.67 34.74 31.39
C MET A 410 30.05 34.55 32.77
N ARG A 411 30.65 33.70 33.61
CA ARG A 411 30.19 33.46 34.98
C ARG A 411 30.51 34.66 35.88
N GLU A 412 29.53 35.10 36.66
CA GLU A 412 29.72 36.13 37.69
C GLU A 412 29.99 35.45 39.05
N GLU A 413 31.08 35.82 39.73
CA GLU A 413 31.35 35.37 41.11
C GLU A 413 30.55 36.23 42.09
N GLY A 414 29.29 35.85 42.32
CA GLY A 414 28.43 36.43 43.34
C GLY A 414 27.12 35.66 43.44
N GLU A 415 26.78 35.17 44.64
CA GLU A 415 25.45 34.62 44.90
C GLU A 415 24.45 35.77 44.96
N LEU A 416 23.36 35.68 44.20
CA LEU A 416 22.15 36.44 44.48
C LEU A 416 21.54 35.90 45.78
N GLU A 417 22.03 36.38 46.92
CA GLU A 417 21.41 36.08 48.21
C GLU A 417 19.98 36.64 48.26
N GLY A 418 19.03 35.73 48.45
CA GLY A 418 17.77 35.99 49.13
C GLY A 418 16.84 37.01 48.48
N VAL A 419 16.25 36.68 47.34
CA VAL A 419 14.95 37.27 46.95
C VAL A 419 13.86 36.23 47.29
N PRO A 420 12.83 36.56 48.08
CA PRO A 420 11.74 35.62 48.36
C PRO A 420 11.06 35.21 47.07
N LEU A 421 10.70 33.92 46.94
CA LEU A 421 9.73 33.44 45.94
C LEU A 421 8.54 34.41 45.87
N PRO A 422 8.34 35.15 44.75
CA PRO A 422 7.04 35.72 44.48
C PRO A 422 6.15 34.55 44.09
N ILE A 423 5.18 34.25 44.94
CA ILE A 423 4.02 33.46 44.58
C ILE A 423 3.32 34.19 43.41
N LEU A 424 3.25 33.47 42.28
CA LEU A 424 2.31 33.58 41.15
C LEU A 424 2.25 34.91 40.37
N LEU A 425 2.40 34.79 39.04
CA LEU A 425 1.40 35.17 38.01
C LEU A 425 2.01 35.07 36.59
N PRO A 426 1.19 34.84 35.55
CA PRO A 426 0.40 33.66 35.24
C PRO A 426 1.16 32.76 34.24
N SER A 427 1.38 31.47 34.58
CA SER A 427 1.12 30.45 33.55
C SER A 427 -0.33 30.67 33.10
N GLN A 428 -0.62 30.51 31.80
CA GLN A 428 -1.96 30.69 31.23
C GLN A 428 -3.07 30.51 32.28
N ALA A 429 -3.75 31.61 32.57
CA ALA A 429 -4.77 31.68 33.60
C ALA A 429 -5.76 30.51 33.47
N GLY A 430 -5.82 29.64 34.49
CA GLY A 430 -6.84 28.60 34.56
C GLY A 430 -6.55 27.34 35.38
N ALA A 431 -5.45 27.20 36.12
CA ALA A 431 -5.29 26.04 37.00
C ALA A 431 -5.98 26.25 38.36
N GLY A 432 -7.29 25.96 38.40
CA GLY A 432 -8.03 25.61 39.62
C GLY A 432 -9.48 25.28 39.31
N PRO A 433 -10.17 24.34 40.00
CA PRO A 433 -9.74 23.17 40.75
C PRO A 433 -10.21 21.90 40.00
N CYS A 434 -9.66 21.64 38.82
CA CYS A 434 -10.04 20.46 38.06
C CYS A 434 -9.32 19.23 38.63
N ALA A 435 -10.03 18.11 38.77
CA ALA A 435 -9.45 16.87 39.28
C ALA A 435 -8.38 16.33 38.30
N ALA A 436 -7.52 15.41 38.76
CA ALA A 436 -6.59 14.72 37.87
C ALA A 436 -7.37 14.03 36.74
N GLY A 437 -7.12 14.42 35.49
CA GLY A 437 -7.87 13.96 34.31
C GLY A 437 -8.92 14.95 33.77
N GLU A 438 -9.05 16.13 34.35
CA GLU A 438 -9.93 17.20 33.87
C GLU A 438 -9.15 18.44 33.41
N VAL A 439 -9.61 19.08 32.33
CA VAL A 439 -9.02 20.27 31.70
C VAL A 439 -9.93 21.49 31.91
N ALA A 440 -9.34 22.63 32.23
CA ALA A 440 -10.07 23.86 32.50
C ALA A 440 -10.51 24.58 31.22
N CYS A 441 -11.77 25.02 31.16
CA CYS A 441 -12.31 25.85 30.08
C CYS A 441 -11.95 27.34 30.27
N GLU A 442 -11.78 28.09 29.18
CA GLU A 442 -11.52 29.55 29.21
C GLU A 442 -12.65 30.35 29.92
N GLY A 443 -13.88 29.83 29.90
CA GLY A 443 -15.06 30.45 30.52
C GLY A 443 -15.31 30.10 31.99
N GLY A 444 -14.43 29.32 32.63
CA GLY A 444 -14.63 28.77 33.97
C GLY A 444 -15.51 27.52 33.97
N GLY A 445 -14.90 26.37 34.27
CA GLY A 445 -15.50 25.03 34.21
C GLY A 445 -14.42 23.98 33.93
N CYS A 446 -14.69 22.72 34.22
CA CYS A 446 -13.77 21.60 33.98
C CYS A 446 -14.46 20.58 33.07
N VAL A 447 -13.75 20.09 32.05
CA VAL A 447 -14.20 18.99 31.17
C VAL A 447 -13.24 17.82 31.31
N GLY A 448 -13.71 16.58 31.14
CA GLY A 448 -12.82 15.43 31.11
C GLY A 448 -11.82 15.53 29.97
N ALA A 449 -10.61 15.01 30.15
CA ALA A 449 -9.56 15.03 29.13
C ALA A 449 -9.99 14.31 27.83
N GLU A 450 -10.92 13.36 27.91
CA GLU A 450 -11.53 12.67 26.77
C GLU A 450 -12.50 13.54 25.95
N LEU A 451 -12.94 14.67 26.51
CA LEU A 451 -13.81 15.63 25.84
C LEU A 451 -13.03 16.78 25.19
N VAL A 452 -11.71 16.82 25.34
CA VAL A 452 -10.85 17.82 24.70
C VAL A 452 -10.46 17.33 23.31
N CYS A 453 -10.52 18.21 22.31
CA CYS A 453 -10.24 17.88 20.91
C CYS A 453 -11.09 16.73 20.34
N ASN A 454 -12.34 16.58 20.78
CA ASN A 454 -13.26 15.54 20.33
C ASN A 454 -14.18 16.01 19.18
N PHE A 455 -13.87 17.15 18.56
CA PHE A 455 -14.65 17.80 17.50
C PHE A 455 -16.02 18.34 17.95
N ALA A 456 -16.34 18.29 19.24
CA ALA A 456 -17.61 18.75 19.81
C ALA A 456 -17.35 19.77 20.92
N ALA A 457 -17.91 20.98 20.76
CA ALA A 457 -17.79 22.04 21.76
C ALA A 457 -18.46 21.64 23.09
N SER A 458 -17.66 21.19 24.05
CA SER A 458 -18.06 20.79 25.40
C SER A 458 -17.89 21.95 26.38
N CYS A 459 -16.91 22.83 26.17
CA CYS A 459 -16.79 24.08 26.91
C CYS A 459 -17.74 25.17 26.40
N ALA A 460 -18.20 26.05 27.29
CA ALA A 460 -18.94 27.24 26.90
C ALA A 460 -18.06 28.15 26.02
N GLY A 461 -18.39 28.24 24.73
CA GLY A 461 -17.58 28.96 23.72
C GLY A 461 -16.54 28.09 22.99
N GLY A 462 -16.57 26.76 23.18
CA GLY A 462 -15.80 25.78 22.41
C GLY A 462 -14.28 25.91 22.57
N SER A 463 -13.82 26.39 23.74
CA SER A 463 -12.38 26.57 24.01
C SER A 463 -11.58 25.27 24.01
N ASP A 464 -12.25 24.16 24.30
CA ASP A 464 -11.74 22.79 24.22
C ASP A 464 -11.35 22.37 22.79
N GLU A 465 -11.85 23.04 21.75
CA GLU A 465 -11.59 22.68 20.35
C GLU A 465 -10.67 23.68 19.61
N LYS A 466 -10.27 24.80 20.24
CA LYS A 466 -9.51 25.87 19.57
C LYS A 466 -8.05 25.52 19.28
N SER A 467 -7.44 24.67 20.10
CA SER A 467 -6.02 24.31 20.00
C SER A 467 -5.83 22.86 19.56
N CYS A 468 -6.70 22.38 18.67
CA CYS A 468 -6.79 20.98 18.25
C CYS A 468 -6.34 20.76 16.79
N GLY A 469 -5.40 21.56 16.31
CA GLY A 469 -4.81 21.45 14.97
C GLY A 469 -5.52 22.24 13.87
N ALA A 470 -6.80 22.61 14.05
CA ALA A 470 -7.49 23.52 13.13
C ALA A 470 -6.99 24.96 13.32
N THR A 471 -6.31 25.52 12.34
CA THR A 471 -5.66 26.83 12.47
C THR A 471 -5.32 27.46 11.12
N THR A 472 -5.30 28.79 11.11
CA THR A 472 -4.75 29.63 10.03
C THR A 472 -3.37 30.16 10.39
N PHE A 473 -2.76 29.67 11.48
CA PHE A 473 -1.45 30.06 12.04
C PHE A 473 -1.28 31.54 12.50
N GLU A 474 -2.23 32.42 12.22
CA GLU A 474 -2.25 33.84 12.66
C GLU A 474 -2.20 34.04 14.18
N ALA A 475 -2.79 33.11 14.94
CA ALA A 475 -2.82 33.15 16.40
C ALA A 475 -1.72 32.28 17.04
N GLY A 476 -0.79 31.75 16.24
CA GLY A 476 0.28 30.82 16.65
C GLY A 476 0.08 29.41 16.10
N LEU A 477 0.70 28.42 16.76
CA LEU A 477 0.78 27.04 16.26
C LEU A 477 -0.56 26.29 16.19
N GLY A 478 -1.63 26.78 16.83
CA GLY A 478 -2.96 26.13 16.78
C GLY A 478 -2.99 24.70 17.32
N GLY A 479 -2.09 24.36 18.24
CA GLY A 479 -1.92 23.01 18.81
C GLY A 479 -0.91 22.12 18.08
N TRP A 480 -0.35 22.55 16.95
CA TRP A 480 0.74 21.81 16.30
C TRP A 480 2.04 21.92 17.12
N HIS A 481 2.72 20.80 17.31
CA HIS A 481 3.99 20.73 18.02
C HIS A 481 5.07 20.15 17.12
N ASP A 482 6.24 20.80 17.08
CA ASP A 482 7.42 20.26 16.40
C ASP A 482 8.03 19.13 17.24
N VAL A 483 8.17 17.95 16.63
CA VAL A 483 8.80 16.76 17.19
C VAL A 483 9.97 16.32 16.32
N SER A 484 10.59 17.29 15.64
CA SER A 484 11.70 17.05 14.74
C SER A 484 12.99 16.79 15.52
N VAL A 485 13.69 15.72 15.14
CA VAL A 485 14.98 15.30 15.72
C VAL A 485 16.18 15.70 14.86
N GLY A 486 15.92 16.18 13.64
CA GLY A 486 16.94 16.51 12.65
C GLY A 486 17.20 18.00 12.43
N ARG A 487 17.92 18.29 11.36
CA ARG A 487 18.32 19.62 10.89
C ARG A 487 17.18 20.44 10.26
N LEU A 488 15.99 19.87 10.21
CA LEU A 488 14.78 20.54 9.75
C LEU A 488 13.77 20.56 10.89
N ARG A 489 13.00 21.64 11.00
CA ARG A 489 11.92 21.78 11.97
C ARG A 489 10.74 22.52 11.37
N TRP A 490 9.57 22.33 11.96
CA TRP A 490 8.39 23.13 11.69
C TRP A 490 8.32 24.34 12.63
N ALA A 491 8.10 25.52 12.06
CA ALA A 491 7.89 26.74 12.83
C ALA A 491 7.00 27.72 12.07
N VAL A 492 6.28 28.56 12.82
CA VAL A 492 5.47 29.62 12.22
C VAL A 492 6.41 30.68 11.64
N GLN A 493 6.26 30.95 10.35
CA GLN A 493 6.95 32.02 9.64
C GLN A 493 6.04 33.25 9.57
N LYS A 494 6.50 34.38 10.08
CA LYS A 494 5.73 35.63 10.12
C LYS A 494 5.84 36.40 8.82
N ALA A 495 4.72 36.97 8.35
CA ALA A 495 4.67 37.74 7.10
C ALA A 495 5.55 39.01 7.09
N THR A 496 5.95 39.53 8.26
CA THR A 496 6.68 40.80 8.41
C THR A 496 8.21 40.69 8.42
N GLU A 497 8.79 39.48 8.43
CA GLU A 497 10.25 39.27 8.52
C GLU A 497 10.98 39.30 7.15
N HIS A 498 10.33 39.75 6.08
CA HIS A 498 11.03 40.13 4.84
C HIS A 498 11.69 41.53 4.96
N SER A 499 12.74 41.58 5.77
CA SER A 499 13.76 42.65 5.74
C SER A 499 15.04 42.16 6.40
N SER A 500 15.67 41.12 5.87
CA SER A 500 17.12 41.07 5.56
C SER A 500 17.62 39.63 5.37
N THR A 501 18.38 39.45 4.28
CA THR A 501 19.29 38.34 3.96
C THR A 501 18.70 36.95 3.65
N THR A 502 18.06 36.83 2.48
CA THR A 502 18.36 35.73 1.54
C THR A 502 18.70 36.31 0.17
N LEU A 503 19.86 35.92 -0.36
CA LEU A 503 20.42 36.34 -1.63
C LEU A 503 19.67 35.69 -2.80
N THR A 504 18.53 36.24 -3.21
CA THR A 504 18.07 36.33 -4.61
C THR A 504 16.74 37.08 -4.64
N GLY A 505 16.74 38.29 -5.22
CA GLY A 505 15.60 39.19 -5.26
C GLY A 505 14.53 38.79 -6.29
N GLU A 506 13.69 37.83 -5.96
CA GLU A 506 12.36 37.68 -6.57
C GLU A 506 11.31 37.44 -5.47
N ALA A 507 10.45 38.44 -5.24
CA ALA A 507 9.28 38.31 -4.39
C ALA A 507 8.29 37.32 -5.04
N VAL A 508 8.23 36.09 -4.52
CA VAL A 508 7.22 35.11 -4.95
C VAL A 508 5.85 35.59 -4.46
N PRO A 509 4.81 35.72 -5.31
CA PRO A 509 3.47 36.03 -4.86
C PRO A 509 2.96 34.84 -4.02
N MET A 510 2.94 35.07 -2.71
CA MET A 510 2.80 34.11 -1.62
C MET A 510 1.35 34.15 -1.13
N PHE A 511 0.55 33.14 -1.52
CA PHE A 511 -0.86 32.92 -1.12
C PHE A 511 -1.83 34.10 -1.40
N PRO A 512 -3.16 33.89 -1.48
CA PRO A 512 -4.10 34.98 -1.75
C PRO A 512 -4.20 36.03 -0.63
N CYS A 513 -3.54 35.82 0.52
CA CYS A 513 -3.56 36.72 1.67
C CYS A 513 -2.16 36.80 2.31
N PRO A 514 -1.64 37.99 2.68
CA PRO A 514 -0.51 38.10 3.59
C PRO A 514 -0.93 37.58 4.97
N GLY A 515 -0.27 36.54 5.46
CA GLY A 515 -0.59 35.85 6.70
C GLY A 515 0.57 34.98 7.19
N ASP A 516 0.53 34.61 8.47
CA ASP A 516 1.51 33.72 9.10
C ASP A 516 1.24 32.27 8.66
N LEU A 517 2.29 31.48 8.43
CA LEU A 517 2.19 30.12 7.90
C LEU A 517 3.13 29.15 8.61
N LEU A 518 2.83 27.86 8.59
CA LEU A 518 3.73 26.85 9.15
C LEU A 518 4.71 26.37 8.08
N ALA A 519 5.99 26.73 8.21
CA ALA A 519 7.03 26.44 7.23
C ALA A 519 8.15 25.56 7.79
N LEU A 520 8.82 24.85 6.88
CA LEU A 520 10.09 24.20 7.17
C LEU A 520 11.18 25.26 7.34
N GLN A 521 11.92 25.14 8.44
CA GLN A 521 13.05 26.01 8.80
C GLN A 521 14.24 25.15 9.23
N ALA A 522 15.41 25.76 9.33
CA ALA A 522 16.59 25.12 9.88
C ALA A 522 16.35 24.74 11.35
N GLY A 523 16.63 23.47 11.68
CA GLY A 523 16.55 22.89 13.01
C GLY A 523 17.94 22.70 13.62
N GLU A 524 17.99 22.57 14.95
CA GLU A 524 19.24 22.43 15.72
C GLU A 524 19.68 20.98 15.94
N GLY A 525 18.82 20.02 15.54
CA GLY A 525 19.10 18.59 15.65
C GLY A 525 20.17 18.15 14.65
N GLN A 526 20.93 17.12 15.00
CA GLN A 526 22.07 16.68 14.19
C GLN A 526 21.66 15.79 13.01
N MET A 527 20.54 15.07 13.14
CA MET A 527 20.09 14.05 12.18
C MET A 527 19.62 14.66 10.85
N VAL A 528 19.68 13.90 9.76
CA VAL A 528 19.15 14.31 8.43
C VAL A 528 17.72 13.78 8.22
N ALA A 529 16.95 13.67 9.31
CA ALA A 529 15.58 13.19 9.29
C ALA A 529 14.63 14.26 8.74
N ALA A 530 13.51 13.82 8.15
CA ALA A 530 12.42 14.71 7.79
C ALA A 530 11.87 15.43 9.03
N ALA A 531 11.52 16.71 8.90
CA ALA A 531 10.87 17.46 9.96
C ALA A 531 9.48 16.90 10.23
N LYS A 532 9.12 16.77 11.50
CA LYS A 532 7.86 16.20 11.97
C LYS A 532 7.12 17.21 12.84
N ALA A 533 5.84 17.43 12.54
CA ALA A 533 4.93 18.14 13.42
C ALA A 533 3.70 17.27 13.74
N ARG A 534 3.21 17.32 14.98
CA ARG A 534 2.05 16.54 15.42
C ARG A 534 0.97 17.43 16.03
N THR A 535 -0.29 17.08 15.78
CA THR A 535 -1.43 17.66 16.52
C THR A 535 -1.45 17.16 17.96
N PRO A 536 -2.27 17.74 18.87
CA PRO A 536 -2.62 17.07 20.12
C PRO A 536 -3.42 15.80 19.83
N LEU A 537 -3.70 15.01 20.88
CA LEU A 537 -4.59 13.86 20.78
C LEU A 537 -5.99 14.33 20.38
N LEU A 538 -6.42 13.95 19.18
CA LEU A 538 -7.77 14.18 18.66
C LEU A 538 -8.66 13.02 19.10
N GLY A 539 -9.90 13.30 19.48
CA GLY A 539 -10.88 12.30 19.88
C GLY A 539 -11.37 11.43 18.71
N PRO A 540 -12.25 10.45 18.99
CA PRO A 540 -12.84 9.58 17.98
C PRO A 540 -13.51 10.36 16.84
N SER A 541 -13.35 9.89 15.60
CA SER A 541 -13.89 10.54 14.40
C SER A 541 -14.89 9.68 13.63
N GLY A 542 -15.82 10.31 12.93
CA GLY A 542 -16.76 9.62 12.02
C GLY A 542 -16.17 9.29 10.63
N PRO A 543 -16.85 8.43 9.82
CA PRO A 543 -16.34 7.94 8.53
C PRO A 543 -16.09 9.00 7.46
N ALA A 544 -16.71 10.18 7.57
CA ALA A 544 -16.51 11.30 6.65
C ALA A 544 -15.48 12.33 7.11
N CYS A 545 -14.79 12.08 8.24
CA CYS A 545 -13.81 13.01 8.75
C CYS A 545 -12.75 13.31 7.69
N THR A 546 -12.65 14.59 7.32
CA THR A 546 -11.76 15.07 6.26
C THR A 546 -10.98 16.28 6.77
N MET A 547 -9.66 16.23 6.65
CA MET A 547 -8.79 17.38 6.90
C MET A 547 -8.54 18.12 5.59
N LYS A 548 -8.78 19.43 5.56
CA LYS A 548 -8.43 20.26 4.40
C LYS A 548 -7.30 21.20 4.78
N LEU A 549 -6.38 21.42 3.84
CA LEU A 549 -5.30 22.39 4.00
C LEU A 549 -4.78 22.90 2.66
N SER A 550 -4.05 24.01 2.74
CA SER A 550 -3.28 24.59 1.65
C SER A 550 -1.81 24.24 1.83
N TYR A 551 -1.13 23.84 0.76
CA TYR A 551 0.29 23.49 0.83
C TYR A 551 1.10 24.13 -0.29
N HIS A 552 2.40 24.25 -0.04
CA HIS A 552 3.42 24.70 -0.95
C HIS A 552 4.68 23.84 -0.78
N ILE A 553 5.26 23.36 -1.88
CA ILE A 553 6.60 22.77 -1.88
C ILE A 553 7.36 23.14 -3.16
N HIS A 554 8.56 23.66 -2.97
CA HIS A 554 9.58 23.90 -3.99
C HIS A 554 10.79 23.04 -3.63
N SER A 555 11.07 22.01 -4.42
CA SER A 555 12.15 21.06 -4.17
C SER A 555 12.44 20.24 -5.43
N GLY A 556 13.65 19.70 -5.54
CA GLY A 556 13.96 18.57 -6.42
C GLY A 556 13.21 17.29 -6.04
N PRO A 557 13.41 16.19 -6.79
CA PRO A 557 12.66 14.94 -6.63
C PRO A 557 12.82 14.25 -5.27
N GLN A 558 13.87 14.57 -4.51
CA GLN A 558 14.14 13.99 -3.20
C GLN A 558 13.30 14.60 -2.07
N GLY A 559 12.74 15.80 -2.26
CA GLY A 559 11.93 16.45 -1.22
C GLY A 559 10.44 16.13 -1.36
N PHE A 560 9.76 16.05 -0.23
CA PHE A 560 8.37 15.63 -0.14
C PHE A 560 7.62 16.30 1.01
N LEU A 561 6.29 16.31 0.90
CA LEU A 561 5.36 16.55 2.01
C LEU A 561 4.45 15.34 2.17
N THR A 562 4.25 14.91 3.41
CA THR A 562 3.48 13.72 3.74
C THR A 562 2.62 13.98 4.97
N ILE A 563 1.39 13.49 4.95
CA ILE A 563 0.47 13.52 6.09
C ILE A 563 0.17 12.07 6.47
N ARG A 564 0.36 11.76 7.75
CA ARG A 564 0.08 10.45 8.35
C ARG A 564 -0.90 10.60 9.49
N VAL A 565 -1.68 9.55 9.73
CA VAL A 565 -2.46 9.38 10.95
C VAL A 565 -1.67 8.46 11.87
N TRP A 566 -1.40 8.92 13.08
CA TRP A 566 -0.67 8.19 14.12
C TRP A 566 -1.66 7.70 15.19
N ASP A 567 -1.74 6.39 15.39
CA ASP A 567 -2.46 5.79 16.51
C ASP A 567 -1.49 5.53 17.66
N HIS A 568 -1.58 6.36 18.69
CA HIS A 568 -0.72 6.29 19.86
C HIS A 568 -0.91 5.02 20.71
N THR A 569 -2.06 4.34 20.60
CA THR A 569 -2.33 3.13 21.38
C THR A 569 -1.75 1.87 20.75
N THR A 570 -1.68 1.83 19.42
CA THR A 570 -1.15 0.70 18.65
C THR A 570 0.25 0.96 18.08
N GLY A 571 0.77 2.18 18.22
CA GLY A 571 2.04 2.58 17.63
C GLY A 571 2.04 2.63 16.10
N THR A 572 0.88 2.45 15.46
CA THR A 572 0.79 2.33 14.00
C THR A 572 0.65 3.68 13.31
N THR A 573 1.23 3.80 12.11
CA THR A 573 1.05 4.96 11.25
C THR A 573 0.42 4.59 9.93
N GLN A 574 -0.62 5.33 9.55
CA GLN A 574 -1.26 5.18 8.26
C GLN A 574 -0.93 6.39 7.37
N LEU A 575 -0.43 6.14 6.15
CA LEU A 575 -0.27 7.19 5.14
C LEU A 575 -1.64 7.70 4.70
N ALA A 576 -1.90 9.00 4.88
CA ALA A 576 -3.15 9.63 4.47
C ALA A 576 -2.99 10.45 3.18
N TRP A 577 -1.84 11.10 2.98
CA TRP A 577 -1.54 11.86 1.77
C TRP A 577 -0.04 12.05 1.57
N HIS A 578 0.41 12.14 0.32
CA HIS A 578 1.81 12.34 -0.05
C HIS A 578 1.94 13.16 -1.35
N THR A 579 2.97 14.00 -1.42
CA THR A 579 3.41 14.68 -2.65
C THR A 579 4.92 14.85 -2.68
N GLN A 580 5.50 14.88 -3.88
CA GLN A 580 6.95 15.07 -4.11
C GLN A 580 7.24 16.32 -4.92
N GLY A 581 8.39 16.93 -4.67
CA GLY A 581 8.91 18.05 -5.44
C GLY A 581 9.26 17.63 -6.87
N ARG A 582 8.93 18.46 -7.87
CA ARG A 582 9.22 18.20 -9.29
C ARG A 582 10.23 19.19 -9.90
N GLY A 583 11.08 19.79 -9.07
CA GLY A 583 12.04 20.83 -9.47
C GLY A 583 11.42 22.21 -9.73
N ASN A 584 10.08 22.34 -9.64
CA ASN A 584 9.36 23.61 -9.69
C ASN A 584 8.42 23.73 -8.48
N THR A 585 7.94 24.94 -8.21
CA THR A 585 7.00 25.21 -7.13
C THR A 585 5.65 24.56 -7.39
N THR A 586 5.27 23.61 -6.53
CA THR A 586 3.92 23.04 -6.50
C THR A 586 3.12 23.68 -5.36
N LYS A 587 1.89 24.09 -5.66
CA LYS A 587 0.95 24.70 -4.70
C LYS A 587 -0.42 24.08 -4.93
N GLY A 588 -1.18 23.87 -3.86
CA GLY A 588 -2.54 23.34 -3.99
C GLY A 588 -3.34 23.40 -2.69
N HIS A 589 -4.65 23.21 -2.85
CA HIS A 589 -5.57 22.92 -1.75
C HIS A 589 -5.93 21.44 -1.81
N ILE A 590 -5.83 20.75 -0.69
CA ILE A 590 -6.09 19.31 -0.60
C ILE A 590 -7.20 19.04 0.41
N SER A 591 -7.93 17.96 0.17
CA SER A 591 -8.86 17.36 1.12
C SER A 591 -8.39 15.94 1.39
N VAL A 592 -7.97 15.66 2.61
CA VAL A 592 -7.37 14.41 3.06
C VAL A 592 -8.40 13.67 3.92
N PRO A 593 -8.97 12.55 3.45
CA PRO A 593 -9.91 11.76 4.25
C PRO A 593 -9.16 11.05 5.39
N LEU A 594 -9.53 11.36 6.63
CA LEU A 594 -8.99 10.72 7.84
C LEU A 594 -9.82 9.50 8.26
N GLY A 595 -11.13 9.53 7.93
CA GLY A 595 -12.12 8.47 8.12
C GLY A 595 -12.48 8.17 9.58
N GLU A 596 -13.18 7.06 9.79
CA GLU A 596 -13.69 6.67 11.12
C GLU A 596 -12.57 6.18 12.02
N ARG A 597 -12.53 6.67 13.25
CA ARG A 597 -11.59 6.24 14.28
C ARG A 597 -12.34 6.03 15.57
N SER A 598 -12.30 4.79 16.07
CA SER A 598 -12.93 4.42 17.35
C SER A 598 -12.11 4.85 18.57
N ARG A 599 -10.84 5.22 18.37
CA ARG A 599 -9.88 5.61 19.41
C ARG A 599 -9.27 6.98 19.11
N PRO A 600 -8.77 7.71 20.12
CA PRO A 600 -8.06 8.96 19.90
C PRO A 600 -6.79 8.77 19.05
N PHE A 601 -6.51 9.72 18.17
CA PHE A 601 -5.41 9.65 17.20
C PHE A 601 -4.71 11.01 17.07
N GLN A 602 -3.55 11.05 16.42
CA GLN A 602 -2.87 12.31 16.08
C GLN A 602 -2.65 12.37 14.57
N VAL A 603 -2.60 13.58 14.02
CA VAL A 603 -2.13 13.80 12.65
C VAL A 603 -0.66 14.20 12.72
N GLU A 604 0.17 13.49 11.95
CA GLU A 604 1.60 13.75 11.80
C GLU A 604 1.89 14.31 10.41
N LEU A 605 2.54 15.46 10.38
CA LEU A 605 3.03 16.12 9.18
C LEU A 605 4.53 15.88 9.04
N LEU A 606 4.95 15.32 7.91
CA LEU A 606 6.36 15.14 7.57
C LEU A 606 6.74 16.01 6.38
N GLY A 607 7.89 16.66 6.47
CA GLY A 607 8.46 17.45 5.38
C GLY A 607 9.97 17.24 5.24
N LEU A 608 10.42 17.03 4.02
CA LEU A 608 11.84 16.98 3.68
C LEU A 608 12.09 17.88 2.48
N VAL A 609 13.00 18.84 2.62
CA VAL A 609 13.49 19.70 1.53
C VAL A 609 14.95 20.03 1.82
N ASP A 610 15.71 20.30 0.77
CA ASP A 610 17.04 20.88 0.93
C ASP A 610 16.93 22.42 0.99
N LEU A 611 17.03 22.97 2.20
CA LEU A 611 17.00 24.43 2.40
C LEU A 611 18.25 25.14 1.87
N GLN A 612 19.38 24.43 1.68
CA GLN A 612 20.61 25.04 1.17
C GLN A 612 20.55 25.30 -0.34
N ASP A 613 19.79 24.48 -1.08
CA ASP A 613 19.60 24.56 -2.53
C ASP A 613 18.27 25.26 -2.91
N SER A 614 17.86 26.29 -2.15
CA SER A 614 16.64 27.09 -2.37
C SER A 614 15.31 26.33 -2.19
N GLY A 615 15.32 25.13 -1.63
CA GLY A 615 14.11 24.38 -1.32
C GLY A 615 13.25 25.08 -0.25
N SER A 616 11.94 24.94 -0.33
CA SER A 616 11.02 25.46 0.68
C SER A 616 9.72 24.65 0.71
N ALA A 617 9.14 24.47 1.91
CA ALA A 617 7.82 23.88 2.05
C ALA A 617 7.05 24.53 3.19
N ALA A 618 5.74 24.68 3.00
CA ALA A 618 4.85 25.31 3.96
C ALA A 618 3.41 24.79 3.84
N ILE A 619 2.66 24.87 4.94
CA ILE A 619 1.23 24.62 4.99
C ILE A 619 0.48 25.78 5.64
N ASP A 620 -0.79 25.93 5.27
CA ASP A 620 -1.68 26.97 5.78
C ASP A 620 -3.16 26.52 5.72
N ASN A 621 -4.03 27.18 6.50
CA ASN A 621 -5.48 27.00 6.56
C ASN A 621 -5.90 25.54 6.79
N VAL A 622 -5.50 24.97 7.92
CA VAL A 622 -5.88 23.61 8.32
C VAL A 622 -7.28 23.63 8.93
N GLU A 623 -8.20 22.86 8.38
CA GLU A 623 -9.57 22.68 8.89
C GLU A 623 -9.96 21.20 8.95
N PHE A 624 -10.70 20.80 9.98
CA PHE A 624 -11.31 19.47 10.09
C PHE A 624 -12.81 19.58 9.80
N VAL A 625 -13.28 18.79 8.84
CA VAL A 625 -14.66 18.83 8.34
C VAL A 625 -15.31 17.46 8.54
N GLN A 626 -16.54 17.45 9.06
CA GLN A 626 -17.37 16.24 9.26
C GLN A 626 -16.72 15.16 10.14
N CYS A 627 -15.97 15.57 11.17
CA CYS A 627 -15.29 14.63 12.07
C CYS A 627 -16.11 14.18 13.28
N LEU A 628 -17.29 14.77 13.54
CA LEU A 628 -18.19 14.34 14.61
C LEU A 628 -18.62 12.88 14.43
N SER A 629 -18.40 12.04 15.43
CA SER A 629 -18.76 10.61 15.42
C SER A 629 -20.27 10.33 15.34
N SER A 630 -21.11 11.30 15.70
CA SER A 630 -22.58 11.17 15.76
C SER A 630 -23.34 11.84 14.61
N ALA A 631 -22.64 12.55 13.70
CA ALA A 631 -23.27 13.28 12.61
C ALA A 631 -23.16 12.51 11.29
N GLY A 632 -24.30 11.99 10.80
CA GLY A 632 -24.40 11.41 9.47
C GLY A 632 -24.07 12.45 8.38
N PRO A 633 -23.14 12.18 7.45
CA PRO A 633 -22.77 13.13 6.39
C PRO A 633 -23.96 13.46 5.47
N PRO A 634 -24.00 14.63 4.83
CA PRO A 634 -25.01 14.91 3.81
C PRO A 634 -24.90 13.88 2.67
N GLY A 635 -25.96 13.09 2.44
CA GLY A 635 -25.98 12.03 1.42
C GLY A 635 -25.77 10.59 1.94
N HIS A 636 -25.65 10.35 3.25
CA HIS A 636 -25.47 9.00 3.83
C HIS A 636 -26.59 7.98 3.53
N THR A 637 -27.73 8.43 3.00
CA THR A 637 -28.84 7.59 2.54
C THR A 637 -28.75 7.23 1.05
N GLU A 638 -27.83 7.84 0.30
CA GLU A 638 -27.62 7.62 -1.14
C GLU A 638 -26.65 6.45 -1.37
N LEU A 639 -27.21 5.24 -1.40
CA LEU A 639 -26.47 4.00 -1.66
C LEU A 639 -26.23 3.74 -3.16
N SER A 640 -27.03 4.36 -4.03
CA SER A 640 -26.83 4.32 -5.47
C SER A 640 -25.72 5.31 -5.86
N CYS A 641 -24.71 4.86 -6.60
CA CYS A 641 -23.56 5.68 -6.95
C CYS A 641 -22.95 5.22 -8.27
N ASN A 642 -22.77 6.15 -9.20
CA ASN A 642 -22.04 5.96 -10.46
C ASN A 642 -20.64 6.59 -10.43
N PHE A 643 -20.16 6.97 -9.24
CA PHE A 643 -18.86 7.56 -8.95
C PHE A 643 -18.44 8.85 -9.66
N GLU A 644 -19.18 9.40 -10.62
CA GLU A 644 -18.80 10.61 -11.38
C GLU A 644 -18.50 11.86 -10.55
N ARG A 645 -19.05 11.97 -9.33
CA ARG A 645 -18.90 13.15 -8.45
C ARG A 645 -18.24 12.82 -7.10
N GLY A 646 -17.65 11.64 -6.97
CA GLY A 646 -17.06 11.13 -5.73
C GLY A 646 -17.72 9.83 -5.25
N MET A 647 -17.60 9.53 -3.96
CA MET A 647 -17.98 8.21 -3.40
C MET A 647 -19.47 8.11 -2.96
N CYS A 648 -20.28 9.13 -3.20
CA CYS A 648 -21.68 9.20 -2.74
C CYS A 648 -21.81 8.88 -1.23
N GLY A 649 -22.70 7.95 -0.84
CA GLY A 649 -22.84 7.45 0.53
C GLY A 649 -21.88 6.33 0.93
N TRP A 650 -20.82 6.08 0.15
CA TRP A 650 -19.79 5.07 0.42
C TRP A 650 -18.51 5.70 0.98
N TYR A 651 -17.87 4.99 1.89
CA TYR A 651 -16.69 5.43 2.63
C TYR A 651 -15.63 4.34 2.58
N GLN A 652 -14.37 4.74 2.55
CA GLN A 652 -13.28 3.78 2.62
C GLN A 652 -12.98 3.44 4.07
N ASP A 653 -12.94 2.15 4.38
CA ASP A 653 -12.47 1.71 5.67
C ASP A 653 -10.99 2.06 5.82
N GLN A 654 -10.67 2.75 6.90
CA GLN A 654 -9.31 3.18 7.16
C GLN A 654 -8.45 2.08 7.75
N SER A 655 -9.05 1.05 8.35
CA SER A 655 -8.35 -0.17 8.79
C SER A 655 -7.91 -1.07 7.63
N SER A 656 -8.34 -0.77 6.41
CA SER A 656 -7.94 -1.47 5.21
C SER A 656 -6.49 -1.19 4.82
N ASP A 657 -5.78 -2.24 4.41
CA ASP A 657 -4.34 -2.22 4.11
C ASP A 657 -4.01 -1.46 2.82
N PHE A 658 -4.95 -1.42 1.87
CA PHE A 658 -4.91 -0.58 0.67
C PHE A 658 -6.28 0.05 0.42
N LYS A 659 -6.34 0.99 -0.53
CA LYS A 659 -7.49 1.88 -0.74
C LYS A 659 -8.15 1.66 -2.10
N TRP A 660 -9.41 2.09 -2.21
CA TRP A 660 -10.12 2.25 -3.47
C TRP A 660 -9.81 3.65 -4.02
N VAL A 661 -9.33 3.75 -5.25
CA VAL A 661 -8.98 5.01 -5.91
C VAL A 661 -9.98 5.36 -7.00
N HIS A 662 -10.25 6.65 -7.13
CA HIS A 662 -11.06 7.20 -8.20
C HIS A 662 -10.21 7.23 -9.48
N SER A 663 -10.56 6.40 -10.46
CA SER A 663 -9.75 6.20 -11.67
C SER A 663 -10.44 6.79 -12.89
N VAL A 664 -9.65 7.44 -13.74
CA VAL A 664 -10.08 8.02 -15.02
C VAL A 664 -9.47 7.13 -16.11
N GLY A 665 -10.27 6.69 -17.08
CA GLY A 665 -9.91 5.63 -18.03
C GLY A 665 -8.69 5.82 -18.96
N GLN A 666 -7.75 6.73 -18.67
CA GLN A 666 -6.45 6.78 -19.33
C GLN A 666 -5.53 5.66 -18.83
N GLY A 667 -5.57 4.51 -19.51
CA GLY A 667 -4.60 3.42 -19.34
C GLY A 667 -5.04 2.27 -18.41
N GLN A 668 -6.27 2.27 -17.91
CA GLN A 668 -6.81 1.20 -17.04
C GLN A 668 -8.21 0.69 -17.45
N GLY A 669 -8.69 1.04 -18.64
CA GLY A 669 -10.02 0.68 -19.15
C GLY A 669 -11.03 1.82 -19.01
N SER A 670 -12.06 1.81 -19.85
CA SER A 670 -13.12 2.82 -19.87
C SER A 670 -14.09 2.65 -18.69
N ASP A 671 -14.60 3.76 -18.16
CA ASP A 671 -15.76 3.82 -17.25
C ASP A 671 -16.99 3.15 -17.89
N HIS A 672 -17.82 2.46 -17.11
CA HIS A 672 -19.02 1.79 -17.63
C HIS A 672 -20.13 2.80 -17.96
N THR A 673 -20.27 3.86 -17.16
CA THR A 673 -21.37 4.84 -17.24
C THR A 673 -21.37 5.61 -18.57
N THR A 674 -20.22 6.13 -18.98
CA THR A 674 -20.08 7.04 -20.12
C THR A 674 -18.96 6.67 -21.09
N GLY A 675 -18.11 5.70 -20.73
CA GLY A 675 -16.92 5.33 -21.49
C GLY A 675 -15.69 6.22 -21.23
N SER A 676 -15.87 7.40 -20.62
CA SER A 676 -14.79 8.37 -20.35
C SER A 676 -14.93 9.10 -19.01
N GLY A 677 -15.78 8.60 -18.11
CA GLY A 677 -16.02 9.12 -16.78
C GLY A 677 -15.11 8.48 -15.72
N TYR A 678 -15.63 8.36 -14.51
CA TYR A 678 -14.88 7.89 -13.35
C TYR A 678 -15.50 6.66 -12.71
N PHE A 679 -14.65 5.70 -12.36
CA PHE A 679 -15.02 4.49 -11.64
C PHE A 679 -14.09 4.29 -10.44
N LEU A 680 -14.41 3.32 -9.56
CA LEU A 680 -13.51 2.94 -8.48
C LEU A 680 -12.62 1.77 -8.87
N ALA A 681 -11.32 1.90 -8.64
CA ALA A 681 -10.35 0.82 -8.80
C ALA A 681 -9.66 0.52 -7.48
N ALA A 682 -9.26 -0.72 -7.24
CA ALA A 682 -8.29 -1.05 -6.21
C ALA A 682 -6.95 -0.34 -6.51
N ASP A 683 -6.38 0.38 -5.54
CA ASP A 683 -5.19 1.21 -5.74
C ASP A 683 -4.04 0.43 -6.42
N PRO A 684 -3.66 0.79 -7.67
CA PRO A 684 -2.61 0.12 -8.40
C PRO A 684 -1.21 0.44 -7.85
N SER A 685 -1.07 1.53 -7.09
CA SER A 685 0.18 2.03 -6.50
C SER A 685 0.47 1.49 -5.11
N ALA A 686 -0.52 0.84 -4.47
CA ALA A 686 -0.33 0.17 -3.20
C ALA A 686 0.68 -1.01 -3.36
N PRO A 687 1.79 -1.03 -2.59
CA PRO A 687 2.79 -2.10 -2.63
C PRO A 687 2.14 -3.47 -2.44
N TRP A 688 2.59 -4.45 -3.21
CA TRP A 688 1.87 -5.68 -3.54
C TRP A 688 1.84 -6.74 -2.40
N SER A 689 1.62 -6.36 -1.14
CA SER A 689 1.56 -7.36 -0.06
C SER A 689 0.29 -8.22 -0.07
N ARG A 690 0.43 -9.54 0.08
CA ARG A 690 -0.69 -10.50 0.14
C ARG A 690 -1.34 -10.49 1.53
N GLY A 691 -2.65 -10.77 1.57
CA GLY A 691 -3.47 -10.76 2.80
C GLY A 691 -4.12 -9.40 3.06
N GLN A 692 -3.76 -8.41 2.25
CA GLN A 692 -4.30 -7.08 2.32
C GLN A 692 -5.77 -7.05 1.88
N ARG A 693 -6.60 -6.36 2.67
CA ARG A 693 -8.02 -6.12 2.40
C ARG A 693 -8.25 -4.63 2.12
N ALA A 694 -9.07 -4.33 1.12
CA ALA A 694 -9.64 -3.01 0.92
C ALA A 694 -11.15 -3.08 1.03
N GLN A 695 -11.72 -2.40 2.04
CA GLN A 695 -13.15 -2.33 2.25
C GLN A 695 -13.71 -0.96 1.90
N LEU A 696 -14.79 -0.97 1.12
CA LEU A 696 -15.66 0.18 0.86
C LEU A 696 -16.98 -0.06 1.59
N ILE A 697 -17.25 0.73 2.62
CA ILE A 697 -18.35 0.55 3.58
C ILE A 697 -19.38 1.67 3.47
N THR A 698 -20.63 1.39 3.84
CA THR A 698 -21.69 2.41 3.97
C THR A 698 -21.77 2.95 5.38
N TYR A 699 -22.49 4.05 5.62
CA TYR A 699 -22.96 4.35 6.98
C TYR A 699 -24.01 3.30 7.41
N TYR A 700 -24.21 3.10 8.72
CA TYR A 700 -25.27 2.24 9.23
C TYR A 700 -26.64 2.75 8.76
N GLN A 701 -27.35 1.90 8.03
CA GLN A 701 -28.64 2.19 7.43
C GLN A 701 -29.78 1.80 8.36
N GLU A 702 -30.87 2.58 8.32
CA GLU A 702 -32.08 2.27 9.06
C GLU A 702 -32.75 0.99 8.54
N PRO A 703 -33.46 0.23 9.39
CA PRO A 703 -34.12 -1.02 8.99
C PRO A 703 -35.18 -0.82 7.91
N ALA A 704 -35.13 -1.64 6.87
CA ALA A 704 -36.09 -1.61 5.77
C ALA A 704 -37.19 -2.67 5.93
N ALA A 705 -38.45 -2.28 5.75
CA ALA A 705 -39.61 -3.18 5.84
C ALA A 705 -39.76 -4.13 4.64
N ALA A 706 -39.07 -3.86 3.53
CA ALA A 706 -39.11 -4.64 2.29
C ALA A 706 -37.69 -5.04 1.86
N GLN A 707 -37.57 -6.18 1.18
CA GLN A 707 -36.32 -6.59 0.54
C GLN A 707 -35.93 -5.57 -0.53
N ARG A 708 -34.62 -5.37 -0.70
CA ARG A 708 -34.06 -4.50 -1.74
C ARG A 708 -33.04 -5.27 -2.57
N CYS A 709 -32.86 -4.90 -3.82
CA CYS A 709 -31.85 -5.46 -4.71
C CYS A 709 -30.75 -4.44 -4.95
N LEU A 710 -29.51 -4.79 -4.61
CA LEU A 710 -28.33 -4.02 -4.95
C LEU A 710 -27.70 -4.63 -6.21
N SER A 711 -27.69 -3.88 -7.30
CA SER A 711 -26.97 -4.23 -8.54
C SER A 711 -25.77 -3.31 -8.72
N PHE A 712 -24.68 -3.83 -9.26
CA PHE A 712 -23.42 -3.10 -9.45
C PHE A 712 -22.66 -3.67 -10.64
N TRP A 713 -21.76 -2.89 -11.23
CA TRP A 713 -20.83 -3.35 -12.26
C TRP A 713 -19.44 -3.54 -11.65
N TYR A 714 -18.75 -4.59 -12.08
CA TYR A 714 -17.42 -4.92 -11.59
C TYR A 714 -16.51 -5.41 -12.72
N ARG A 715 -15.21 -5.24 -12.56
CA ARG A 715 -14.19 -5.72 -13.51
C ARG A 715 -13.06 -6.40 -12.75
N LEU A 716 -12.68 -7.59 -13.18
CA LEU A 716 -11.62 -8.42 -12.60
C LEU A 716 -10.65 -8.84 -13.71
N ALA A 717 -9.61 -8.04 -13.96
CA ALA A 717 -8.74 -8.19 -15.12
C ALA A 717 -7.27 -8.50 -14.73
N GLY A 718 -6.68 -9.57 -15.26
CA GLY A 718 -5.30 -9.97 -14.95
C GLY A 718 -5.12 -11.41 -14.47
N PRO A 719 -3.90 -11.95 -14.47
CA PRO A 719 -3.66 -13.38 -14.28
C PRO A 719 -3.92 -13.88 -12.84
N GLN A 720 -3.97 -12.99 -11.85
CA GLN A 720 -3.96 -13.31 -10.41
C GLN A 720 -4.62 -12.21 -9.55
N ILE A 721 -5.84 -11.77 -9.89
CA ILE A 721 -6.51 -10.54 -9.38
C ILE A 721 -6.89 -10.55 -7.89
N GLY A 722 -7.23 -11.71 -7.32
CA GLY A 722 -7.77 -11.79 -5.97
C GLY A 722 -9.21 -12.31 -5.89
N THR A 723 -9.90 -11.96 -4.81
CA THR A 723 -11.32 -12.24 -4.54
C THR A 723 -12.06 -10.93 -4.23
N LEU A 724 -13.23 -10.70 -4.84
CA LEU A 724 -14.13 -9.57 -4.55
C LEU A 724 -15.37 -10.09 -3.83
N ASN A 725 -15.64 -9.56 -2.64
CA ASN A 725 -16.78 -9.92 -1.81
C ASN A 725 -17.73 -8.73 -1.62
N LEU A 726 -19.02 -9.02 -1.51
CA LEU A 726 -20.04 -8.12 -1.00
C LEU A 726 -20.58 -8.70 0.30
N LYS A 727 -20.45 -7.95 1.39
CA LYS A 727 -20.80 -8.37 2.75
C LYS A 727 -21.90 -7.49 3.34
N LEU A 728 -22.66 -8.08 4.24
CA LEU A 728 -23.65 -7.42 5.08
C LEU A 728 -23.28 -7.61 6.55
N GLN A 729 -23.20 -6.51 7.28
CA GLN A 729 -22.95 -6.50 8.71
C GLN A 729 -24.19 -5.97 9.44
N LEU A 730 -24.70 -6.76 10.38
CA LEU A 730 -25.77 -6.34 11.29
C LEU A 730 -25.14 -5.78 12.56
N GLU A 731 -25.70 -4.70 13.11
CA GLU A 731 -25.25 -4.10 14.36
C GLU A 731 -25.25 -5.15 15.50
N GLY A 732 -24.05 -5.51 15.99
CA GLY A 732 -23.85 -6.55 17.02
C GLY A 732 -23.92 -8.01 16.54
N GLY A 733 -24.00 -8.25 15.22
CA GLY A 733 -23.98 -9.58 14.60
C GLY A 733 -22.69 -9.91 13.84
N GLU A 734 -22.60 -11.14 13.30
CA GLU A 734 -21.49 -11.56 12.43
C GLU A 734 -21.66 -11.05 10.98
N GLU A 735 -20.55 -10.85 10.27
CA GLU A 735 -20.53 -10.52 8.84
C GLU A 735 -21.09 -11.68 8.01
N THR A 736 -22.00 -11.38 7.09
CA THR A 736 -22.55 -12.35 6.14
C THR A 736 -22.14 -12.00 4.71
N VAL A 737 -21.52 -12.92 3.98
CA VAL A 737 -21.19 -12.74 2.55
C VAL A 737 -22.45 -12.92 1.70
N LEU A 738 -22.85 -11.90 0.96
CA LEU A 738 -24.01 -11.92 0.07
C LEU A 738 -23.64 -12.29 -1.37
N TRP A 739 -22.43 -11.94 -1.80
CA TRP A 739 -21.92 -12.23 -3.14
C TRP A 739 -20.40 -12.31 -3.11
N THR A 740 -19.82 -13.19 -3.92
CA THR A 740 -18.37 -13.37 -4.05
C THR A 740 -18.00 -13.75 -5.48
N GLN A 741 -16.87 -13.25 -5.98
CA GLN A 741 -16.25 -13.66 -7.24
C GLN A 741 -14.73 -13.74 -7.09
N GLN A 742 -14.14 -14.71 -7.78
CA GLN A 742 -12.73 -15.03 -7.67
C GLN A 742 -12.13 -15.31 -9.07
N GLY A 743 -10.85 -14.96 -9.26
CA GLY A 743 -10.12 -15.28 -10.48
C GLY A 743 -10.31 -14.25 -11.60
N THR A 744 -9.73 -14.54 -12.76
CA THR A 744 -9.75 -13.61 -13.91
C THR A 744 -11.03 -13.73 -14.69
N GLN A 745 -11.68 -12.59 -14.90
CA GLN A 745 -12.88 -12.45 -15.73
C GLN A 745 -12.66 -11.49 -16.90
N GLY A 746 -11.38 -11.24 -17.21
CA GLY A 746 -10.91 -10.34 -18.26
C GLY A 746 -11.21 -8.87 -18.04
N SER A 747 -10.85 -8.07 -19.03
CA SER A 747 -10.91 -6.60 -18.98
C SER A 747 -12.28 -6.01 -19.34
N VAL A 748 -13.36 -6.77 -19.17
CA VAL A 748 -14.74 -6.32 -19.43
C VAL A 748 -15.50 -6.05 -18.14
N TRP A 749 -16.54 -5.22 -18.24
CA TRP A 749 -17.46 -4.97 -17.14
C TRP A 749 -18.50 -6.08 -17.05
N HIS A 750 -18.66 -6.63 -15.85
CA HIS A 750 -19.64 -7.65 -15.50
C HIS A 750 -20.67 -7.10 -14.53
N GLN A 751 -21.90 -7.57 -14.61
CA GLN A 751 -22.95 -7.14 -13.69
C GLN A 751 -23.11 -8.12 -12.52
N GLY A 752 -22.99 -7.61 -11.30
CA GLY A 752 -23.27 -8.31 -10.05
C GLY A 752 -24.61 -7.86 -9.45
N GLN A 753 -25.29 -8.76 -8.74
CA GLN A 753 -26.52 -8.43 -8.02
C GLN A 753 -26.68 -9.26 -6.75
N ALA A 754 -27.16 -8.64 -5.68
CA ALA A 754 -27.42 -9.29 -4.39
C ALA A 754 -28.69 -8.74 -3.71
N THR A 755 -29.51 -9.65 -3.17
CA THR A 755 -30.72 -9.28 -2.43
C THR A 755 -30.36 -8.97 -0.98
N LEU A 756 -30.67 -7.75 -0.54
CA LEU A 756 -30.55 -7.35 0.86
C LEU A 756 -31.77 -7.86 1.64
N PRO A 757 -31.57 -8.64 2.72
CA PRO A 757 -32.66 -9.23 3.50
C PRO A 757 -33.48 -8.17 4.24
N THR A 758 -34.74 -8.49 4.57
CA THR A 758 -35.57 -7.64 5.43
C THR A 758 -35.05 -7.65 6.86
N THR A 759 -34.82 -6.47 7.43
CA THR A 759 -34.40 -6.28 8.82
C THR A 759 -35.58 -5.98 9.76
N SER A 760 -36.81 -6.28 9.33
CA SER A 760 -38.02 -6.05 10.13
C SER A 760 -38.01 -6.87 11.44
N PRO A 761 -38.56 -6.36 12.56
CA PRO A 761 -38.58 -7.06 13.83
C PRO A 761 -39.36 -8.37 13.75
N GLN A 762 -38.67 -9.51 13.90
CA GLN A 762 -39.35 -10.78 14.12
C GLN A 762 -39.77 -10.90 15.59
N ARG A 763 -41.06 -11.15 15.83
CA ARG A 763 -41.59 -11.54 17.15
C ARG A 763 -41.07 -12.93 17.51
N TYR A 764 -40.00 -13.01 18.30
CA TYR A 764 -39.62 -14.25 18.98
C TYR A 764 -40.07 -14.20 20.43
N ARG A 765 -40.99 -15.09 20.83
CA ARG A 765 -41.44 -15.30 22.23
C ARG A 765 -41.86 -14.05 23.02
N GLY A 766 -42.45 -13.05 22.37
CA GLY A 766 -43.09 -11.92 23.08
C GLY A 766 -42.11 -10.88 23.67
N HIS A 767 -40.83 -10.90 23.29
CA HIS A 767 -39.89 -9.82 23.56
C HIS A 767 -39.55 -9.11 22.24
N LEU A 768 -39.60 -7.77 22.23
CA LEU A 768 -39.17 -6.94 21.11
C LEU A 768 -37.64 -6.85 21.17
N THR A 769 -36.91 -7.56 20.31
CA THR A 769 -35.49 -7.26 20.08
C THR A 769 -35.39 -5.99 19.24
N LEU A 770 -34.47 -5.10 19.63
CA LEU A 770 -34.22 -3.80 19.04
C LEU A 770 -34.01 -3.87 17.52
N LEU A 771 -34.44 -2.80 16.84
CA LEU A 771 -34.14 -2.48 15.45
C LEU A 771 -32.61 -2.52 15.25
N SER A 772 -32.07 -3.56 14.63
CA SER A 772 -30.64 -3.61 14.30
C SER A 772 -30.38 -2.84 13.02
N CYS A 773 -29.55 -1.79 13.09
CA CYS A 773 -29.07 -1.12 11.90
C CYS A 773 -28.18 -2.07 11.09
N TRP A 774 -28.03 -1.83 9.79
CA TRP A 774 -27.24 -2.68 8.90
C TRP A 774 -26.26 -1.87 8.06
N GLN A 775 -25.12 -2.45 7.73
CA GLN A 775 -24.07 -1.85 6.92
C GLN A 775 -23.70 -2.81 5.78
N VAL A 776 -23.40 -2.27 4.61
CA VAL A 776 -22.93 -3.05 3.46
C VAL A 776 -21.47 -2.69 3.19
N ALA A 777 -20.67 -3.70 2.85
CA ALA A 777 -19.26 -3.55 2.55
C ALA A 777 -18.88 -4.30 1.27
N PHE A 778 -18.21 -3.62 0.33
CA PHE A 778 -17.44 -4.30 -0.72
C PHE A 778 -16.02 -4.52 -0.22
N GLU A 779 -15.55 -5.76 -0.30
CA GLU A 779 -14.21 -6.14 0.15
C GLU A 779 -13.42 -6.71 -1.03
N ALA A 780 -12.30 -6.06 -1.35
CA ALA A 780 -11.29 -6.57 -2.26
C ALA A 780 -10.18 -7.27 -1.46
N LEU A 781 -9.97 -8.56 -1.72
CA LEU A 781 -8.89 -9.36 -1.15
C LEU A 781 -7.84 -9.64 -2.23
N ARG A 782 -6.61 -9.15 -2.02
CA ARG A 782 -5.46 -9.51 -2.88
C ARG A 782 -4.82 -10.82 -2.40
N ASP A 783 -5.56 -11.92 -2.57
CA ASP A 783 -5.08 -13.27 -2.23
C ASP A 783 -4.10 -13.85 -3.28
N ARG A 784 -3.93 -13.18 -4.43
CA ARG A 784 -3.01 -13.52 -5.54
C ARG A 784 -2.39 -12.25 -6.17
N PHE A 785 -1.30 -12.39 -6.96
CA PHE A 785 -0.31 -11.31 -7.18
C PHE A 785 -0.64 -10.18 -8.17
N LEU A 786 -1.52 -10.36 -9.17
CA LEU A 786 -1.54 -9.48 -10.34
C LEU A 786 -2.93 -9.33 -10.98
N GLY A 787 -3.55 -8.16 -10.80
CA GLY A 787 -4.67 -7.72 -11.62
C GLY A 787 -5.42 -6.50 -11.08
N ASP A 788 -6.27 -5.95 -11.94
CA ASP A 788 -7.06 -4.76 -11.70
C ASP A 788 -8.49 -5.16 -11.31
N MET A 789 -8.89 -4.69 -10.13
CA MET A 789 -10.23 -4.88 -9.58
C MET A 789 -10.93 -3.53 -9.58
N ALA A 790 -12.10 -3.43 -10.19
CA ALA A 790 -12.84 -2.19 -10.30
C ALA A 790 -14.34 -2.38 -10.05
N LEU A 791 -15.00 -1.30 -9.61
CA LEU A 791 -16.41 -1.19 -9.29
C LEU A 791 -17.01 0.06 -9.92
N ASP A 792 -18.24 -0.05 -10.41
CA ASP A 792 -18.98 1.05 -11.02
C ASP A 792 -20.50 0.86 -10.93
N ASP A 793 -21.27 1.93 -11.16
CA ASP A 793 -22.73 1.92 -11.35
C ASP A 793 -23.53 1.10 -10.30
N LEU A 794 -23.42 1.48 -9.03
CA LEU A 794 -24.22 0.91 -7.95
C LEU A 794 -25.64 1.45 -7.99
N VAL A 795 -26.62 0.55 -8.03
CA VAL A 795 -28.04 0.88 -8.09
C VAL A 795 -28.79 0.04 -7.07
N LEU A 796 -29.53 0.71 -6.19
CA LEU A 796 -30.44 0.06 -5.24
C LEU A 796 -31.90 0.19 -5.71
N THR A 797 -32.57 -0.93 -5.93
CA THR A 797 -33.99 -0.99 -6.32
C THR A 797 -34.86 -1.68 -5.27
N GLU A 798 -36.15 -1.34 -5.21
CA GLU A 798 -37.11 -2.01 -4.32
C GLU A 798 -37.48 -3.42 -4.82
N GLY A 799 -37.59 -4.39 -3.90
CA GLY A 799 -37.90 -5.79 -4.20
C GLY A 799 -36.67 -6.70 -4.24
N PRO A 800 -36.87 -8.04 -4.24
CA PRO A 800 -35.78 -9.00 -4.39
C PRO A 800 -35.18 -8.97 -5.80
N CYS A 801 -33.90 -9.33 -5.92
CA CYS A 801 -33.28 -9.50 -7.23
C CYS A 801 -33.93 -10.65 -8.02
N ARG A 802 -34.02 -10.51 -9.34
CA ARG A 802 -34.57 -11.51 -10.27
C ARG A 802 -33.52 -12.58 -10.63
N ALA A 803 -33.86 -13.49 -11.56
CA ALA A 803 -32.97 -14.58 -12.00
C ALA A 803 -31.56 -14.07 -12.34
N LYS A 804 -30.53 -14.64 -11.73
CA LYS A 804 -29.13 -14.29 -11.98
C LYS A 804 -28.70 -14.84 -13.36
N PRO A 805 -28.01 -14.06 -14.22
CA PRO A 805 -27.47 -14.56 -15.49
C PRO A 805 -26.32 -15.55 -15.29
N SER A 806 -25.60 -15.47 -14.17
CA SER A 806 -24.54 -16.41 -13.80
C SER A 806 -24.80 -17.03 -12.43
N CYS A 807 -24.52 -18.32 -12.28
CA CYS A 807 -24.70 -19.09 -11.05
C CYS A 807 -23.66 -20.21 -10.90
N SER A 808 -22.72 -20.02 -9.97
CA SER A 808 -21.69 -21.00 -9.59
C SER A 808 -22.04 -21.80 -8.32
N PHE A 809 -23.24 -21.61 -7.76
CA PHE A 809 -23.70 -22.26 -6.54
C PHE A 809 -22.84 -22.06 -5.27
N GLU A 810 -21.83 -21.19 -5.24
CA GLU A 810 -20.94 -21.03 -4.07
C GLU A 810 -21.56 -20.36 -2.84
N VAL A 811 -22.60 -19.55 -3.02
CA VAL A 811 -23.29 -18.84 -1.92
C VAL A 811 -24.69 -19.41 -1.68
N ASP A 812 -25.48 -19.54 -2.75
CA ASP A 812 -26.87 -19.97 -2.71
C ASP A 812 -27.22 -20.85 -3.93
N THR A 813 -28.47 -21.30 -4.06
CA THR A 813 -28.94 -22.03 -5.25
C THR A 813 -29.38 -21.10 -6.39
N CYS A 814 -29.04 -19.81 -6.33
CA CYS A 814 -29.40 -18.78 -7.32
C CYS A 814 -30.89 -18.70 -7.67
N GLY A 815 -31.75 -19.10 -6.72
CA GLY A 815 -33.20 -19.14 -6.92
C GLY A 815 -33.70 -20.34 -7.74
N LEU A 816 -32.85 -21.32 -8.06
CA LEU A 816 -33.29 -22.58 -8.65
C LEU A 816 -34.06 -23.42 -7.62
N VAL A 817 -35.24 -23.91 -8.02
CA VAL A 817 -36.17 -24.65 -7.15
C VAL A 817 -36.28 -26.09 -7.62
N ALA A 818 -35.97 -27.04 -6.73
CA ALA A 818 -36.18 -28.46 -6.98
C ALA A 818 -37.67 -28.82 -6.83
N SER A 819 -38.18 -29.66 -7.73
CA SER A 819 -39.57 -30.13 -7.71
C SER A 819 -39.63 -31.66 -7.72
N GLY A 820 -40.27 -32.26 -6.71
CA GLY A 820 -40.47 -33.71 -6.60
C GLY A 820 -40.31 -34.28 -5.18
N GLN A 821 -40.59 -35.59 -5.03
CA GLN A 821 -40.38 -36.36 -3.78
C GLN A 821 -38.90 -36.76 -3.57
N HIS A 822 -38.11 -36.74 -4.64
CA HIS A 822 -36.65 -36.82 -4.65
C HIS A 822 -36.12 -35.43 -5.06
N THR A 823 -35.02 -34.95 -4.47
CA THR A 823 -34.61 -33.54 -4.61
C THR A 823 -33.16 -33.41 -5.08
N TRP A 824 -32.93 -32.47 -6.00
CA TRP A 824 -31.62 -31.90 -6.25
C TRP A 824 -31.10 -31.24 -4.97
N LEU A 825 -29.81 -31.43 -4.67
CA LEU A 825 -29.18 -30.93 -3.46
C LEU A 825 -27.90 -30.17 -3.80
N ARG A 826 -27.69 -29.04 -3.13
CA ARG A 826 -26.43 -28.31 -3.15
C ARG A 826 -25.48 -28.96 -2.15
N GLN A 827 -24.29 -29.35 -2.58
CA GLN A 827 -23.28 -29.94 -1.68
C GLN A 827 -21.85 -29.64 -2.13
N SER A 828 -20.91 -29.81 -1.20
CA SER A 828 -19.47 -29.90 -1.48
C SER A 828 -18.97 -31.31 -1.17
N ASN A 829 -17.82 -31.70 -1.73
CA ASN A 829 -17.25 -33.03 -1.49
C ASN A 829 -16.76 -33.21 -0.03
N SER A 830 -16.39 -32.11 0.66
CA SER A 830 -15.94 -32.15 2.05
C SER A 830 -17.07 -32.37 3.08
N THR A 831 -18.31 -32.00 2.74
CA THR A 831 -19.46 -32.02 3.68
C THR A 831 -20.65 -32.86 3.19
N GLY A 832 -20.66 -33.27 1.92
CA GLY A 832 -21.79 -33.93 1.26
C GLY A 832 -21.94 -35.41 1.62
N SER A 833 -23.20 -35.86 1.74
CA SER A 833 -23.55 -37.26 2.03
C SER A 833 -23.78 -38.12 0.77
N ILE A 834 -23.86 -37.49 -0.41
CA ILE A 834 -24.21 -38.14 -1.68
C ILE A 834 -22.97 -38.25 -2.56
N ALA A 835 -22.79 -39.40 -3.24
CA ALA A 835 -21.74 -39.59 -4.22
C ALA A 835 -21.82 -38.52 -5.33
N GLY A 836 -20.70 -37.84 -5.58
CA GLY A 836 -20.61 -36.75 -6.56
C GLY A 836 -19.17 -36.51 -7.03
N PRO A 837 -18.93 -35.44 -7.80
CA PRO A 837 -17.61 -34.98 -8.22
C PRO A 837 -16.64 -34.77 -7.04
N ALA A 838 -15.34 -35.01 -7.26
CA ALA A 838 -14.31 -34.87 -6.22
C ALA A 838 -13.96 -33.40 -5.91
N ALA A 839 -14.16 -32.53 -6.89
CA ALA A 839 -13.97 -31.09 -6.79
C ALA A 839 -15.05 -30.39 -7.61
N ASP A 840 -15.47 -29.25 -7.08
CA ASP A 840 -16.30 -28.26 -7.76
C ASP A 840 -15.61 -27.73 -9.02
N HIS A 841 -16.36 -27.40 -10.08
CA HIS A 841 -15.78 -26.96 -11.34
C HIS A 841 -15.24 -25.53 -11.25
N GLY A 842 -16.02 -24.59 -10.70
CA GLY A 842 -15.67 -23.17 -10.68
C GLY A 842 -14.45 -22.86 -9.81
N THR A 843 -14.40 -23.45 -8.61
CA THR A 843 -13.29 -23.24 -7.65
C THR A 843 -12.15 -24.24 -7.81
N GLY A 844 -12.40 -25.40 -8.42
CA GLY A 844 -11.43 -26.50 -8.51
C GLY A 844 -11.10 -27.14 -7.15
N THR A 845 -11.90 -26.89 -6.11
CA THR A 845 -11.64 -27.35 -4.74
C THR A 845 -12.65 -28.38 -4.25
N ALA A 846 -12.28 -29.17 -3.24
CA ALA A 846 -13.21 -30.09 -2.57
C ALA A 846 -14.24 -29.36 -1.68
N THR A 847 -14.01 -28.07 -1.38
CA THR A 847 -14.85 -27.22 -0.55
C THR A 847 -15.89 -26.41 -1.34
N GLY A 848 -15.68 -26.24 -2.65
CA GLY A 848 -16.66 -25.60 -3.53
C GLY A 848 -17.95 -26.41 -3.67
N HIS A 849 -19.00 -25.76 -4.15
CA HIS A 849 -20.36 -26.28 -4.11
C HIS A 849 -21.00 -26.39 -5.49
N TYR A 850 -21.59 -27.55 -5.76
CA TYR A 850 -22.32 -27.84 -6.98
C TYR A 850 -23.71 -28.41 -6.67
N MET A 851 -24.58 -28.46 -7.69
CA MET A 851 -25.90 -29.11 -7.60
C MET A 851 -25.79 -30.57 -8.01
N VAL A 852 -26.28 -31.50 -7.19
CA VAL A 852 -26.22 -32.93 -7.48
C VAL A 852 -27.56 -33.62 -7.23
N VAL A 853 -27.77 -34.71 -7.96
CA VAL A 853 -28.84 -35.66 -7.71
C VAL A 853 -28.33 -37.09 -7.78
N SER A 854 -28.73 -37.90 -6.79
CA SER A 854 -28.46 -39.34 -6.78
C SER A 854 -29.43 -40.06 -7.72
N THR A 855 -28.90 -40.80 -8.69
CA THR A 855 -29.67 -41.61 -9.64
C THR A 855 -29.64 -43.11 -9.31
N GLY A 856 -29.12 -43.47 -8.14
CA GLY A 856 -29.14 -44.85 -7.63
C GLY A 856 -30.56 -45.38 -7.38
N ARG A 857 -30.75 -46.69 -7.44
CA ARG A 857 -32.04 -47.40 -7.35
C ARG A 857 -32.83 -47.08 -6.09
N ALA A 858 -32.14 -46.76 -4.99
CA ALA A 858 -32.74 -46.36 -3.73
C ALA A 858 -33.20 -44.89 -3.69
N SER A 859 -32.58 -44.03 -4.51
CA SER A 859 -32.82 -42.58 -4.53
C SER A 859 -33.67 -42.11 -5.72
N LEU A 860 -33.48 -42.67 -6.92
CA LEU A 860 -34.29 -42.36 -8.10
C LEU A 860 -34.46 -43.64 -8.94
N PRO A 861 -35.56 -44.40 -8.74
CA PRO A 861 -35.81 -45.64 -9.46
C PRO A 861 -35.89 -45.45 -10.98
N ALA A 862 -35.67 -46.54 -11.72
CA ALA A 862 -35.70 -46.51 -13.19
C ALA A 862 -36.99 -45.87 -13.73
N GLY A 863 -36.85 -44.88 -14.61
CA GLY A 863 -37.97 -44.17 -15.25
C GLY A 863 -38.62 -43.06 -14.41
N HIS A 864 -38.20 -42.83 -13.16
CA HIS A 864 -38.63 -41.66 -12.40
C HIS A 864 -37.77 -40.45 -12.73
N THR A 865 -38.40 -39.28 -12.71
CA THR A 865 -37.77 -38.00 -13.06
C THR A 865 -37.83 -37.01 -11.92
N VAL A 866 -36.80 -36.18 -11.79
CA VAL A 866 -36.74 -35.04 -10.86
C VAL A 866 -36.26 -33.80 -11.59
N ALA A 867 -36.94 -32.68 -11.35
CA ALA A 867 -36.71 -31.44 -12.05
C ALA A 867 -36.10 -30.37 -11.15
N LEU A 868 -35.18 -29.59 -11.70
CA LEU A 868 -34.65 -28.35 -11.15
C LEU A 868 -35.04 -27.20 -12.09
N LYS A 869 -35.81 -26.25 -11.58
CA LYS A 869 -36.36 -25.13 -12.38
C LYS A 869 -35.69 -23.82 -12.02
N SER A 870 -35.32 -23.02 -13.02
CA SER A 870 -34.86 -21.64 -12.83
C SER A 870 -36.02 -20.67 -12.58
N GLN A 871 -35.67 -19.45 -12.17
CA GLN A 871 -36.58 -18.29 -12.28
C GLN A 871 -36.69 -17.84 -13.75
N LEU A 872 -37.61 -16.91 -14.03
CA LEU A 872 -37.83 -16.34 -15.37
C LEU A 872 -36.68 -15.41 -15.77
N TYR A 873 -36.09 -15.68 -16.93
CA TYR A 873 -35.13 -14.83 -17.64
C TYR A 873 -35.87 -13.88 -18.58
N GLN A 874 -35.41 -12.63 -18.64
CA GLN A 874 -35.88 -11.65 -19.62
C GLN A 874 -34.92 -11.62 -20.82
N PRO A 875 -35.45 -11.61 -22.06
CA PRO A 875 -34.61 -11.53 -23.24
C PRO A 875 -34.01 -10.13 -23.41
N SER A 876 -32.69 -10.01 -23.26
CA SER A 876 -31.90 -8.80 -23.56
C SER A 876 -31.53 -8.71 -25.05
N ALA A 877 -31.52 -9.84 -25.74
CA ALA A 877 -31.24 -9.96 -27.17
C ALA A 877 -32.20 -10.96 -27.85
N PRO A 878 -32.40 -10.88 -29.19
CA PRO A 878 -33.25 -11.82 -29.94
C PRO A 878 -32.70 -13.26 -29.98
N ILE A 879 -31.44 -13.45 -29.61
CA ILE A 879 -30.76 -14.73 -29.49
C ILE A 879 -29.93 -14.68 -28.21
N GLN A 880 -29.99 -15.74 -27.39
CA GLN A 880 -29.23 -15.88 -26.15
C GLN A 880 -28.56 -17.26 -26.09
N CYS A 881 -27.44 -17.37 -25.39
CA CYS A 881 -26.69 -18.60 -25.20
C CYS A 881 -26.76 -19.06 -23.73
N LEU A 882 -27.27 -20.26 -23.51
CA LEU A 882 -27.25 -20.92 -22.20
C LEU A 882 -26.07 -21.89 -22.16
N THR A 883 -25.13 -21.69 -21.23
CA THR A 883 -24.02 -22.61 -20.97
C THR A 883 -24.04 -23.12 -19.54
N PHE A 884 -23.60 -24.35 -19.32
CA PHE A 884 -23.48 -24.94 -17.99
C PHE A 884 -22.52 -26.13 -18.02
N TRP A 885 -21.95 -26.46 -16.86
CA TRP A 885 -21.12 -27.63 -16.67
C TRP A 885 -21.91 -28.77 -16.06
N HIS A 886 -21.61 -30.00 -16.49
CA HIS A 886 -22.28 -31.19 -15.99
C HIS A 886 -21.33 -32.38 -15.89
N GLN A 887 -21.63 -33.27 -14.94
CA GLN A 887 -20.90 -34.51 -14.76
C GLN A 887 -21.88 -35.66 -14.45
N LEU A 888 -21.73 -36.77 -15.18
CA LEU A 888 -22.51 -37.99 -14.96
C LEU A 888 -21.57 -39.08 -14.41
N SER A 889 -22.05 -39.89 -13.46
CA SER A 889 -21.30 -41.03 -12.94
C SER A 889 -20.98 -42.07 -14.03
N THR A 890 -19.87 -42.80 -13.88
CA THR A 890 -19.42 -43.80 -14.87
C THR A 890 -20.30 -45.06 -14.93
N GLU A 891 -21.00 -45.41 -13.85
CA GLU A 891 -21.83 -46.62 -13.76
C GLU A 891 -23.33 -46.29 -13.80
N THR A 892 -23.98 -46.49 -14.95
CA THR A 892 -25.44 -46.35 -15.13
C THR A 892 -26.03 -45.02 -14.59
N PRO A 893 -25.54 -43.86 -15.05
CA PRO A 893 -25.91 -42.55 -14.50
C PRO A 893 -27.38 -42.16 -14.70
N GLY A 894 -28.09 -42.77 -15.65
CA GLY A 894 -29.39 -42.25 -16.08
C GLY A 894 -29.25 -41.31 -17.27
N SER A 895 -30.18 -40.35 -17.39
CA SER A 895 -30.11 -39.31 -18.42
C SER A 895 -30.51 -37.94 -17.89
N LEU A 896 -29.78 -36.90 -18.30
CA LEU A 896 -30.11 -35.50 -18.08
C LEU A 896 -30.82 -34.93 -19.31
N GLY A 897 -32.05 -34.46 -19.15
CA GLY A 897 -32.79 -33.72 -20.17
C GLY A 897 -32.87 -32.24 -19.81
N VAL A 898 -32.59 -31.36 -20.77
CA VAL A 898 -32.74 -29.91 -20.59
C VAL A 898 -33.93 -29.43 -21.41
N PHE A 899 -34.81 -28.68 -20.76
CA PHE A 899 -36.02 -28.14 -21.35
C PHE A 899 -36.06 -26.62 -21.19
N VAL A 900 -36.54 -25.94 -22.22
CA VAL A 900 -36.83 -24.50 -22.19
C VAL A 900 -38.34 -24.35 -22.19
N GLU A 901 -38.86 -23.55 -21.26
CA GLU A 901 -40.28 -23.21 -21.15
C GLU A 901 -40.47 -21.74 -21.56
N GLN A 902 -41.24 -21.52 -22.63
CA GLN A 902 -41.49 -20.22 -23.27
C GLN A 902 -42.98 -20.10 -23.58
N SER A 903 -43.63 -18.99 -23.24
CA SER A 903 -45.05 -18.76 -23.57
C SER A 903 -46.03 -19.88 -23.12
N GLY A 904 -45.66 -20.66 -22.09
CA GLY A 904 -46.42 -21.83 -21.62
C GLY A 904 -46.15 -23.15 -22.36
N GLU A 905 -45.28 -23.16 -23.37
CA GLU A 905 -44.84 -24.34 -24.12
C GLU A 905 -43.49 -24.86 -23.61
N ARG A 906 -43.36 -26.17 -23.44
CA ARG A 906 -42.14 -26.84 -22.95
C ARG A 906 -41.43 -27.56 -24.09
N ARG A 907 -40.29 -27.04 -24.54
CA ARG A 907 -39.44 -27.67 -25.58
C ARG A 907 -38.23 -28.38 -24.97
N LYS A 908 -37.96 -29.63 -25.38
CA LYS A 908 -36.73 -30.35 -25.01
C LYS A 908 -35.60 -29.92 -25.96
N VAL A 909 -34.54 -29.33 -25.41
CA VAL A 909 -33.42 -28.77 -26.19
C VAL A 909 -32.18 -29.66 -26.18
N MET A 910 -31.99 -30.49 -25.16
CA MET A 910 -30.83 -31.35 -25.03
C MET A 910 -31.15 -32.64 -24.25
N THR A 911 -30.44 -33.73 -24.53
CA THR A 911 -30.45 -34.95 -23.70
C THR A 911 -29.07 -35.59 -23.68
N VAL A 912 -28.58 -35.92 -22.48
CA VAL A 912 -27.29 -36.58 -22.24
C VAL A 912 -27.53 -37.87 -21.47
N SER A 913 -27.04 -39.01 -21.99
CA SER A 913 -27.33 -40.35 -21.42
C SER A 913 -26.13 -41.29 -21.27
N THR A 914 -24.98 -40.98 -21.89
CA THR A 914 -23.75 -41.78 -21.77
C THR A 914 -22.52 -40.89 -21.81
N MET A 915 -21.61 -41.06 -20.85
CA MET A 915 -20.34 -40.32 -20.77
C MET A 915 -19.18 -41.30 -20.54
N LYS A 916 -18.01 -41.02 -21.13
CA LYS A 916 -16.77 -41.78 -20.88
C LYS A 916 -15.85 -40.97 -19.95
N GLY A 917 -15.89 -41.23 -18.64
CA GLY A 917 -14.95 -40.65 -17.67
C GLY A 917 -15.60 -39.98 -16.47
N SER A 918 -14.78 -39.47 -15.55
CA SER A 918 -15.18 -38.81 -14.30
C SER A 918 -14.87 -37.30 -14.31
N THR A 919 -14.98 -36.65 -15.48
CA THR A 919 -14.62 -35.25 -15.70
C THR A 919 -15.85 -34.39 -15.94
N TRP A 920 -15.73 -33.09 -15.69
CA TRP A 920 -16.74 -32.08 -16.02
C TRP A 920 -16.79 -31.83 -17.54
N HIS A 921 -18.01 -31.65 -18.08
CA HIS A 921 -18.25 -31.33 -19.49
C HIS A 921 -19.11 -30.07 -19.62
N ARG A 922 -18.73 -29.17 -20.53
CA ARG A 922 -19.50 -27.96 -20.85
C ARG A 922 -20.56 -28.27 -21.90
N SER A 923 -21.79 -27.85 -21.64
CA SER A 923 -22.90 -27.86 -22.57
C SER A 923 -23.28 -26.44 -22.92
N HIS A 924 -23.67 -26.20 -24.17
CA HIS A 924 -24.16 -24.91 -24.65
C HIS A 924 -25.45 -25.09 -25.47
N ILE A 925 -26.37 -24.14 -25.39
CA ILE A 925 -27.67 -24.18 -26.04
C ILE A 925 -28.05 -22.78 -26.52
N THR A 926 -28.18 -22.61 -27.83
CA THR A 926 -28.68 -21.37 -28.42
C THR A 926 -30.20 -21.30 -28.28
N ILE A 927 -30.69 -20.22 -27.70
CA ILE A 927 -32.09 -19.96 -27.38
C ILE A 927 -32.54 -18.74 -28.16
N GLN A 928 -33.64 -18.86 -28.89
CA GLN A 928 -34.34 -17.72 -29.50
C GLN A 928 -35.59 -17.43 -28.65
N PRO A 929 -35.55 -16.45 -27.73
CA PRO A 929 -36.68 -16.12 -26.87
C PRO A 929 -37.71 -15.24 -27.60
N ASP A 930 -38.98 -15.59 -27.46
CA ASP A 930 -40.16 -14.85 -27.92
C ASP A 930 -40.83 -14.06 -26.77
N GLY A 931 -40.31 -14.19 -25.55
CA GLY A 931 -40.77 -13.56 -24.31
C GLY A 931 -39.95 -14.06 -23.11
N ASP A 932 -40.46 -13.84 -21.90
CA ASP A 932 -39.85 -14.36 -20.68
C ASP A 932 -39.76 -15.91 -20.75
N TRP A 933 -38.61 -16.46 -20.38
CA TRP A 933 -38.35 -17.90 -20.51
C TRP A 933 -37.68 -18.47 -19.26
N GLN A 934 -37.82 -19.78 -19.03
CA GLN A 934 -37.14 -20.47 -17.93
C GLN A 934 -36.56 -21.80 -18.39
N VAL A 935 -35.52 -22.27 -17.70
CA VAL A 935 -34.89 -23.57 -17.95
C VAL A 935 -35.26 -24.59 -16.88
N THR A 936 -35.54 -25.81 -17.32
CA THR A 936 -35.81 -26.97 -16.46
C THR A 936 -34.80 -28.07 -16.75
N PHE A 937 -33.97 -28.43 -15.77
CA PHE A 937 -33.07 -29.57 -15.80
C PHE A 937 -33.77 -30.80 -15.20
N GLU A 938 -33.99 -31.84 -15.99
CA GLU A 938 -34.69 -33.05 -15.59
C GLU A 938 -33.73 -34.24 -15.59
N ALA A 939 -33.48 -34.82 -14.41
CA ALA A 939 -32.71 -36.06 -14.28
C ALA A 939 -33.66 -37.26 -14.27
N MET A 940 -33.34 -38.29 -15.06
CA MET A 940 -34.05 -39.57 -15.09
C MET A 940 -33.12 -40.70 -14.64
N GLY A 941 -33.55 -41.49 -13.65
CA GLY A 941 -32.77 -42.61 -13.13
C GLY A 941 -32.75 -43.81 -14.09
N ALA A 942 -31.59 -44.47 -14.22
CA ALA A 942 -31.43 -45.74 -14.95
C ALA A 942 -31.60 -46.98 -14.04
N GLY A 943 -31.74 -46.80 -12.71
CA GLY A 943 -31.90 -47.91 -11.76
C GLY A 943 -30.62 -48.63 -11.35
N GLY A 944 -29.46 -48.00 -11.50
CA GLY A 944 -28.14 -48.50 -11.06
C GLY A 944 -27.93 -48.47 -9.54
N ALA A 945 -26.81 -49.03 -9.03
CA ALA A 945 -26.55 -49.05 -7.59
C ALA A 945 -26.08 -47.69 -7.03
N HIS A 946 -25.19 -46.99 -7.74
CA HIS A 946 -24.47 -45.81 -7.25
C HIS A 946 -24.29 -44.70 -8.31
N GLY A 947 -25.36 -44.35 -9.03
CA GLY A 947 -25.32 -43.29 -10.05
C GLY A 947 -25.54 -41.88 -9.49
N TYR A 948 -24.98 -40.86 -10.13
CA TYR A 948 -25.30 -39.45 -9.88
C TYR A 948 -25.22 -38.59 -11.14
N ILE A 949 -25.88 -37.43 -11.10
CA ILE A 949 -25.77 -36.35 -12.08
C ILE A 949 -25.50 -35.05 -11.32
N ALA A 950 -24.46 -34.32 -11.71
CA ALA A 950 -24.08 -33.03 -11.14
C ALA A 950 -24.14 -31.92 -12.19
N LEU A 951 -24.48 -30.70 -11.75
CA LEU A 951 -24.54 -29.47 -12.52
C LEU A 951 -23.77 -28.37 -11.79
N ASP A 952 -23.09 -27.54 -12.56
CA ASP A 952 -22.28 -26.45 -12.04
C ASP A 952 -22.16 -25.30 -13.06
N ASP A 953 -21.77 -24.11 -12.60
CA ASP A 953 -21.44 -22.94 -13.42
C ASP A 953 -22.45 -22.65 -14.56
N LEU A 954 -23.70 -22.35 -14.20
CA LEU A 954 -24.75 -21.95 -15.13
C LEU A 954 -24.57 -20.50 -15.57
N HIS A 955 -24.51 -20.24 -16.88
CA HIS A 955 -24.33 -18.91 -17.43
C HIS A 955 -25.24 -18.65 -18.64
N VAL A 956 -25.86 -17.47 -18.70
CA VAL A 956 -26.68 -16.98 -19.80
C VAL A 956 -26.05 -15.71 -20.36
N SER A 957 -25.68 -15.73 -21.64
CA SER A 957 -25.13 -14.58 -22.38
C SER A 957 -26.00 -14.23 -23.58
N ASP A 958 -25.80 -13.04 -24.14
CA ASP A 958 -26.47 -12.60 -25.36
C ASP A 958 -25.74 -13.08 -26.61
N GLY A 959 -26.47 -13.42 -27.67
CA GLY A 959 -25.93 -13.96 -28.90
C GLY A 959 -26.05 -15.49 -29.04
N ALA A 960 -25.55 -16.02 -30.15
CA ALA A 960 -25.53 -17.45 -30.40
C ALA A 960 -24.35 -18.11 -29.67
N CYS A 961 -24.50 -19.37 -29.24
CA CYS A 961 -23.39 -20.09 -28.63
C CYS A 961 -22.28 -20.39 -29.65
N PRO A 962 -20.99 -20.22 -29.27
CA PRO A 962 -19.87 -20.57 -30.14
C PRO A 962 -19.77 -22.07 -30.36
N GLU A 963 -19.25 -22.47 -31.52
CA GLU A 963 -18.95 -23.87 -31.85
C GLU A 963 -17.90 -24.45 -30.87
N PRO A 964 -17.93 -25.77 -30.55
CA PRO A 964 -16.99 -26.38 -29.62
C PRO A 964 -15.52 -26.08 -29.95
N ALA A 965 -14.77 -25.59 -28.97
CA ALA A 965 -13.36 -25.18 -29.09
C ALA A 965 -13.07 -24.07 -30.11
N SER A 966 -14.10 -23.37 -30.61
CA SER A 966 -13.95 -22.14 -31.38
C SER A 966 -14.19 -20.93 -30.46
N CYS A 967 -13.35 -19.90 -30.58
CA CYS A 967 -13.43 -18.69 -29.78
C CYS A 967 -12.83 -17.49 -30.52
N ASP A 968 -13.64 -16.44 -30.66
CA ASP A 968 -13.23 -15.09 -31.07
C ASP A 968 -12.85 -14.20 -29.88
N PHE A 969 -12.98 -14.73 -28.65
CA PHE A 969 -12.66 -14.06 -27.38
C PHE A 969 -13.39 -12.74 -27.10
N GLU A 970 -14.38 -12.33 -27.89
CA GLU A 970 -15.03 -11.03 -27.71
C GLU A 970 -15.99 -10.95 -26.53
N GLN A 971 -16.49 -12.09 -26.06
CA GLN A 971 -17.49 -12.16 -24.97
C GLN A 971 -17.04 -12.97 -23.77
N ASP A 972 -16.41 -14.12 -24.00
CA ASP A 972 -15.91 -15.01 -22.95
C ASP A 972 -14.69 -15.82 -23.46
N MET A 973 -14.19 -16.74 -22.64
CA MET A 973 -13.09 -17.65 -23.01
C MET A 973 -13.55 -18.86 -23.83
N CYS A 974 -14.82 -18.91 -24.27
CA CYS A 974 -15.46 -19.99 -25.04
C CYS A 974 -15.13 -21.43 -24.58
N GLY A 975 -14.89 -21.62 -23.27
CA GLY A 975 -14.62 -22.92 -22.66
C GLY A 975 -13.14 -23.33 -22.68
N TRP A 976 -12.26 -22.42 -23.09
CA TRP A 976 -10.83 -22.50 -22.84
C TRP A 976 -10.52 -22.12 -21.40
N SER A 977 -9.69 -22.90 -20.73
CA SER A 977 -9.29 -22.63 -19.35
C SER A 977 -7.82 -22.99 -19.10
N SER A 978 -7.19 -22.27 -18.16
CA SER A 978 -5.86 -22.61 -17.70
C SER A 978 -5.97 -23.54 -16.50
N PRO A 979 -5.37 -24.74 -16.52
CA PRO A 979 -5.45 -25.66 -15.38
C PRO A 979 -4.69 -25.09 -14.18
N LEU A 980 -5.33 -25.10 -13.00
CA LEU A 980 -4.66 -24.86 -11.72
C LEU A 980 -4.00 -26.16 -11.25
N ASP A 981 -2.73 -26.37 -11.61
CA ASP A 981 -1.94 -27.44 -11.01
C ASP A 981 -1.25 -26.91 -9.74
N PRO A 982 -1.51 -27.47 -8.55
CA PRO A 982 -0.84 -27.06 -7.32
C PRO A 982 0.65 -27.48 -7.26
N GLN A 983 1.09 -28.41 -8.11
CA GLN A 983 2.44 -28.98 -8.10
C GLN A 983 3.33 -28.53 -9.25
N MET A 984 2.76 -28.17 -10.40
CA MET A 984 3.49 -27.43 -11.43
C MET A 984 3.23 -25.96 -11.21
N HIS A 985 4.29 -25.15 -11.17
CA HIS A 985 4.21 -23.69 -11.24
C HIS A 985 3.60 -23.25 -12.59
N SER A 986 2.34 -23.61 -12.87
CA SER A 986 1.64 -23.37 -14.13
C SER A 986 0.90 -22.05 -14.02
N PHE A 987 1.28 -21.11 -14.87
CA PHE A 987 0.71 -19.76 -14.91
C PHE A 987 -0.48 -19.70 -15.85
N ALA A 988 -1.51 -18.93 -15.47
CA ALA A 988 -2.74 -18.79 -16.24
C ALA A 988 -2.60 -17.78 -17.38
N TRP A 989 -3.17 -18.11 -18.53
CA TRP A 989 -3.38 -17.16 -19.63
C TRP A 989 -4.45 -16.13 -19.23
N GLY A 990 -4.20 -14.85 -19.51
CA GLY A 990 -5.11 -13.76 -19.21
C GLY A 990 -5.96 -13.36 -20.42
N TRP A 991 -7.23 -13.04 -20.21
CA TRP A 991 -8.11 -12.48 -21.24
C TRP A 991 -8.08 -10.94 -21.18
N LYS A 992 -7.74 -10.25 -22.27
CA LYS A 992 -7.65 -8.78 -22.27
C LYS A 992 -8.00 -8.14 -23.61
N SER A 993 -8.39 -6.86 -23.57
CA SER A 993 -8.45 -6.00 -24.75
C SER A 993 -7.12 -5.33 -25.06
N ALA A 994 -7.02 -4.76 -26.25
CA ALA A 994 -5.87 -3.98 -26.71
C ALA A 994 -5.72 -2.59 -26.04
N VAL A 995 -6.55 -2.27 -25.04
CA VAL A 995 -6.36 -1.07 -24.21
C VAL A 995 -5.11 -1.27 -23.34
N PRO A 996 -4.09 -0.41 -23.44
CA PRO A 996 -2.83 -0.63 -22.75
C PRO A 996 -3.00 -0.48 -21.24
N LEU A 997 -2.95 -1.61 -20.51
CA LEU A 997 -2.56 -1.62 -19.11
C LEU A 997 -1.07 -1.32 -19.06
N ALA A 998 -0.68 -0.20 -18.44
CA ALA A 998 0.70 0.31 -18.42
C ALA A 998 1.77 -0.70 -17.94
N LYS A 999 1.35 -1.84 -17.36
CA LYS A 999 2.20 -2.88 -16.79
C LYS A 999 2.53 -4.04 -17.75
N TYR A 1000 1.81 -4.23 -18.87
CA TYR A 1000 2.02 -5.37 -19.80
C TYR A 1000 1.81 -4.99 -21.28
N PRO A 1001 2.89 -4.84 -22.07
CA PRO A 1001 2.78 -4.61 -23.49
C PRO A 1001 2.14 -5.83 -24.19
N GLY A 1002 1.32 -5.60 -25.20
CA GLY A 1002 0.68 -6.62 -26.02
C GLY A 1002 0.20 -6.01 -27.33
N PRO A 1003 -0.44 -6.80 -28.22
CA PRO A 1003 -0.98 -6.29 -29.47
C PRO A 1003 -1.82 -5.00 -29.26
N GLU A 1004 -1.49 -3.95 -30.01
CA GLU A 1004 -2.19 -2.65 -29.94
C GLU A 1004 -3.61 -2.71 -30.51
N GLN A 1005 -3.94 -3.76 -31.26
CA GLN A 1005 -5.24 -4.01 -31.87
C GLN A 1005 -5.52 -5.51 -31.82
N ASP A 1006 -6.75 -5.82 -31.46
CA ASP A 1006 -7.34 -7.15 -31.58
C ASP A 1006 -7.48 -7.59 -33.06
N HIS A 1007 -7.44 -8.90 -33.35
CA HIS A 1007 -7.55 -9.38 -34.73
C HIS A 1007 -9.02 -9.43 -35.20
N THR A 1008 -9.94 -9.91 -34.36
CA THR A 1008 -11.37 -10.07 -34.66
C THR A 1008 -12.00 -8.76 -35.13
N LEU A 1009 -11.86 -7.69 -34.34
CA LEU A 1009 -12.47 -6.38 -34.63
C LEU A 1009 -11.52 -5.40 -35.31
N GLY A 1010 -10.21 -5.64 -35.29
CA GLY A 1010 -9.22 -4.67 -35.78
C GLY A 1010 -9.23 -3.36 -35.00
N THR A 1011 -9.67 -3.39 -33.74
CA THR A 1011 -9.79 -2.19 -32.89
C THR A 1011 -9.10 -2.38 -31.54
N LYS A 1012 -8.91 -1.27 -30.82
CA LYS A 1012 -8.38 -1.28 -29.45
C LYS A 1012 -9.35 -1.90 -28.43
N ASN A 1013 -10.62 -2.05 -28.81
CA ASN A 1013 -11.68 -2.52 -27.93
C ASN A 1013 -11.99 -4.02 -28.09
N GLY A 1014 -11.43 -4.68 -29.11
CA GLY A 1014 -11.54 -6.13 -29.26
C GLY A 1014 -10.66 -6.86 -28.25
N HIS A 1015 -10.89 -8.16 -28.09
CA HIS A 1015 -10.36 -8.96 -27.00
C HIS A 1015 -9.65 -10.22 -27.49
N TYR A 1016 -8.51 -10.51 -26.87
CA TYR A 1016 -7.72 -11.70 -27.15
C TYR A 1016 -7.22 -12.33 -25.85
N VAL A 1017 -6.76 -13.58 -25.93
CA VAL A 1017 -6.07 -14.21 -24.80
C VAL A 1017 -4.57 -13.98 -24.91
N HIS A 1018 -3.92 -13.64 -23.80
CA HIS A 1018 -2.50 -13.32 -23.75
C HIS A 1018 -1.78 -13.97 -22.59
N PHE A 1019 -0.47 -14.04 -22.72
CA PHE A 1019 0.44 -14.57 -21.73
C PHE A 1019 1.74 -13.76 -21.74
N HIS A 1020 2.11 -13.20 -20.59
CA HIS A 1020 3.35 -12.44 -20.44
C HIS A 1020 4.43 -13.31 -19.78
N THR A 1021 5.60 -13.43 -20.40
CA THR A 1021 6.64 -14.37 -19.93
C THR A 1021 7.31 -13.95 -18.63
N SER A 1022 7.27 -12.67 -18.25
CA SER A 1022 7.84 -12.21 -16.96
C SER A 1022 7.14 -12.83 -15.75
N VAL A 1023 5.91 -13.31 -15.92
CA VAL A 1023 5.14 -13.96 -14.86
C VAL A 1023 5.73 -15.33 -14.52
N LEU A 1024 6.52 -15.95 -15.41
CA LEU A 1024 6.93 -17.33 -15.27
C LEU A 1024 7.95 -17.66 -14.15
N GLY A 1025 8.54 -16.78 -13.32
CA GLY A 1025 9.52 -17.08 -12.23
C GLY A 1025 10.70 -18.10 -12.44
N PRO A 1026 11.77 -18.11 -11.60
CA PRO A 1026 12.95 -18.97 -11.77
C PRO A 1026 12.71 -20.50 -11.79
N GLY A 1027 11.53 -20.95 -11.36
CA GLY A 1027 11.10 -22.36 -11.34
C GLY A 1027 9.92 -22.70 -12.26
N GLY A 1028 9.30 -21.70 -12.91
CA GLY A 1028 8.20 -21.91 -13.85
C GLY A 1028 8.72 -22.10 -15.26
N THR A 1029 8.47 -23.27 -15.83
CA THR A 1029 8.96 -23.62 -17.17
C THR A 1029 7.86 -23.60 -18.23
N THR A 1030 6.58 -23.66 -17.83
CA THR A 1030 5.46 -23.82 -18.78
C THR A 1030 4.15 -23.12 -18.36
N ALA A 1031 3.41 -22.55 -19.32
CA ALA A 1031 2.02 -22.09 -19.17
C ALA A 1031 1.10 -22.80 -20.17
N ARG A 1032 -0.13 -23.14 -19.75
CA ARG A 1032 -1.05 -23.98 -20.55
C ARG A 1032 -2.45 -23.38 -20.64
N LEU A 1033 -3.04 -23.41 -21.84
CA LEU A 1033 -4.44 -23.12 -22.12
C LEU A 1033 -5.09 -24.36 -22.73
N GLU A 1034 -6.12 -24.90 -22.09
CA GLU A 1034 -6.78 -26.15 -22.48
C GLU A 1034 -8.20 -25.92 -23.00
N SER A 1035 -8.60 -26.66 -24.03
CA SER A 1035 -9.97 -26.68 -24.53
C SER A 1035 -10.89 -27.56 -23.66
N GLN A 1036 -12.20 -27.42 -23.86
CA GLN A 1036 -13.17 -28.45 -23.47
C GLN A 1036 -12.84 -29.82 -24.11
N HIS A 1037 -13.40 -30.89 -23.55
CA HIS A 1037 -13.27 -32.23 -24.13
C HIS A 1037 -14.01 -32.32 -25.47
N LEU A 1038 -13.30 -32.81 -26.49
CA LEU A 1038 -13.78 -32.96 -27.87
C LEU A 1038 -13.93 -34.44 -28.23
N SER A 1039 -15.01 -34.75 -28.95
CA SER A 1039 -15.27 -36.11 -29.45
C SER A 1039 -14.19 -36.60 -30.40
N ALA A 1040 -14.03 -37.93 -30.51
CA ALA A 1040 -13.09 -38.55 -31.44
C ALA A 1040 -13.26 -38.01 -32.88
N ALA A 1041 -12.15 -37.64 -33.49
CA ALA A 1041 -12.08 -36.97 -34.79
C ALA A 1041 -11.18 -37.76 -35.73
N ALA A 1042 -11.73 -38.28 -36.82
CA ALA A 1042 -10.94 -38.96 -37.86
C ALA A 1042 -10.23 -37.95 -38.78
N ASP A 1043 -10.88 -36.82 -39.06
CA ASP A 1043 -10.37 -35.72 -39.87
C ASP A 1043 -11.05 -34.41 -39.41
N SER A 1044 -10.25 -33.48 -38.89
CA SER A 1044 -10.70 -32.18 -38.38
C SER A 1044 -9.60 -31.14 -38.59
N CYS A 1045 -9.97 -29.85 -38.58
CA CYS A 1045 -9.03 -28.75 -38.75
C CYS A 1045 -9.08 -27.75 -37.59
N LEU A 1046 -7.90 -27.32 -37.12
CA LEU A 1046 -7.75 -26.22 -36.17
C LEU A 1046 -7.10 -25.04 -36.90
N ARG A 1047 -7.72 -23.87 -36.85
CA ARG A 1047 -7.20 -22.60 -37.35
C ARG A 1047 -7.13 -21.62 -36.19
N PHE A 1048 -6.09 -20.82 -36.08
CA PHE A 1048 -5.97 -19.80 -35.03
C PHE A 1048 -5.00 -18.70 -35.44
N TRP A 1049 -5.14 -17.53 -34.84
CA TRP A 1049 -4.21 -16.43 -34.93
C TRP A 1049 -3.34 -16.34 -33.68
N TYR A 1050 -2.07 -15.97 -33.85
CA TYR A 1050 -1.13 -15.80 -32.75
C TYR A 1050 -0.22 -14.59 -32.98
N HIS A 1051 0.21 -13.98 -31.89
CA HIS A 1051 1.19 -12.90 -31.88
C HIS A 1051 2.28 -13.23 -30.87
N MET A 1052 3.54 -12.99 -31.24
CA MET A 1052 4.68 -13.14 -30.32
C MET A 1052 5.57 -11.92 -30.44
N ASP A 1053 5.88 -11.32 -29.31
CA ASP A 1053 6.90 -10.27 -29.20
C ASP A 1053 7.92 -10.71 -28.15
N ILE A 1054 8.92 -11.46 -28.61
CA ILE A 1054 10.03 -11.97 -27.79
C ILE A 1054 11.33 -11.49 -28.45
N PRO A 1055 12.17 -10.67 -27.77
CA PRO A 1055 13.41 -10.15 -28.34
C PRO A 1055 14.37 -11.27 -28.77
N GLU A 1056 15.02 -11.13 -29.93
CA GLU A 1056 15.87 -12.18 -30.53
C GLU A 1056 17.07 -12.60 -29.64
N HIS A 1057 17.58 -11.70 -28.80
CA HIS A 1057 18.67 -12.01 -27.85
C HIS A 1057 18.19 -12.79 -26.61
N LEU A 1058 16.88 -12.99 -26.48
CA LEU A 1058 16.19 -13.75 -25.44
C LEU A 1058 15.35 -14.89 -26.06
N SER A 1059 15.73 -15.45 -27.21
CA SER A 1059 14.92 -16.40 -27.99
C SER A 1059 14.85 -17.84 -27.42
N CYS A 1060 14.50 -18.02 -26.14
CA CYS A 1060 14.39 -19.34 -25.48
C CYS A 1060 12.94 -19.78 -25.19
N GLY A 1061 11.93 -19.12 -25.77
CA GLY A 1061 10.51 -19.46 -25.65
C GLY A 1061 9.97 -20.22 -26.86
N GLU A 1062 9.10 -21.22 -26.66
CA GLU A 1062 8.43 -21.99 -27.73
C GLU A 1062 6.93 -22.19 -27.43
N LEU A 1063 6.06 -21.79 -28.37
CA LEU A 1063 4.62 -22.02 -28.33
C LEU A 1063 4.29 -23.33 -29.07
N ARG A 1064 3.57 -24.24 -28.41
CA ARG A 1064 3.25 -25.58 -28.88
C ARG A 1064 1.74 -25.83 -28.84
N VAL A 1065 1.24 -26.61 -29.80
CA VAL A 1065 -0.12 -27.18 -29.75
C VAL A 1065 -0.01 -28.68 -29.51
N MET A 1066 -0.62 -29.14 -28.42
CA MET A 1066 -0.62 -30.52 -27.97
C MET A 1066 -2.04 -31.08 -27.97
N LEU A 1067 -2.19 -32.37 -28.27
CA LEU A 1067 -3.43 -33.11 -28.12
C LEU A 1067 -3.30 -34.10 -26.97
N ARG A 1068 -4.18 -34.01 -25.97
CA ARG A 1068 -4.24 -34.93 -24.84
C ARG A 1068 -5.44 -35.86 -24.99
N SER A 1069 -5.20 -37.16 -25.03
CA SER A 1069 -6.23 -38.20 -25.09
C SER A 1069 -5.93 -39.31 -24.08
N THR A 1070 -6.80 -40.31 -23.98
CA THR A 1070 -6.54 -41.54 -23.20
C THR A 1070 -5.30 -42.32 -23.67
N ALA A 1071 -4.83 -42.08 -24.91
CA ALA A 1071 -3.61 -42.68 -25.44
C ALA A 1071 -2.33 -41.90 -25.06
N GLY A 1072 -2.44 -40.79 -24.34
CA GLY A 1072 -1.33 -39.92 -23.94
C GLY A 1072 -1.41 -38.52 -24.57
N GLN A 1073 -0.35 -37.73 -24.36
CA GLN A 1073 -0.16 -36.40 -24.96
C GLN A 1073 0.72 -36.49 -26.22
N ARG A 1074 0.36 -35.78 -27.28
CA ARG A 1074 1.18 -35.66 -28.50
C ARG A 1074 1.25 -34.22 -29.00
N MET A 1075 2.41 -33.80 -29.50
CA MET A 1075 2.57 -32.51 -30.17
C MET A 1075 2.08 -32.59 -31.62
N VAL A 1076 1.34 -31.58 -32.06
CA VAL A 1076 0.88 -31.47 -33.46
C VAL A 1076 1.42 -30.23 -34.18
N TRP A 1077 1.87 -29.21 -33.44
CA TRP A 1077 2.45 -28.00 -34.00
C TRP A 1077 3.36 -27.30 -32.98
N SER A 1078 4.41 -26.60 -33.43
CA SER A 1078 5.19 -25.69 -32.60
C SER A 1078 5.85 -24.56 -33.39
N VAL A 1079 6.12 -23.44 -32.71
CA VAL A 1079 6.86 -22.29 -33.23
C VAL A 1079 7.77 -21.71 -32.14
N ALA A 1080 9.00 -21.36 -32.51
CA ALA A 1080 9.94 -20.69 -31.61
C ALA A 1080 9.67 -19.17 -31.57
N GLY A 1081 9.92 -18.56 -30.41
CA GLY A 1081 9.71 -17.14 -30.16
C GLY A 1081 10.56 -16.25 -31.07
N HIS A 1082 9.89 -15.31 -31.73
CA HIS A 1082 10.47 -14.26 -32.58
C HIS A 1082 9.61 -13.00 -32.46
N GLN A 1083 10.15 -11.83 -32.85
CA GLN A 1083 9.36 -10.59 -32.91
C GLN A 1083 8.48 -10.59 -34.17
N SER A 1084 7.18 -10.82 -34.00
CA SER A 1084 6.20 -10.69 -35.07
C SER A 1084 5.79 -9.23 -35.26
N GLN A 1085 5.78 -8.71 -36.49
CA GLN A 1085 5.23 -7.38 -36.81
C GLN A 1085 3.69 -7.39 -36.93
N GLY A 1086 3.00 -8.12 -36.04
CA GLY A 1086 1.54 -8.30 -36.05
C GLY A 1086 1.08 -9.77 -36.05
N TRP A 1087 -0.25 -9.96 -36.04
CA TRP A 1087 -0.91 -11.27 -35.97
C TRP A 1087 -0.54 -12.22 -37.12
N GLN A 1088 -0.29 -13.49 -36.80
CA GLN A 1088 0.05 -14.58 -37.72
C GLN A 1088 -0.98 -15.70 -37.64
N SER A 1089 -1.36 -16.31 -38.76
CA SER A 1089 -2.29 -17.44 -38.76
C SER A 1089 -1.57 -18.78 -38.88
N SER A 1090 -2.16 -19.81 -38.28
CA SER A 1090 -1.71 -21.19 -38.40
C SER A 1090 -2.89 -22.14 -38.65
N VAL A 1091 -2.62 -23.21 -39.38
CA VAL A 1091 -3.59 -24.26 -39.71
C VAL A 1091 -2.99 -25.62 -39.34
N VAL A 1092 -3.66 -26.35 -38.45
CA VAL A 1092 -3.17 -27.60 -37.86
C VAL A 1092 -4.20 -28.73 -38.06
N PRO A 1093 -3.83 -29.84 -38.73
CA PRO A 1093 -4.71 -30.99 -38.86
C PRO A 1093 -4.83 -31.76 -37.54
N VAL A 1094 -6.06 -32.14 -37.15
CA VAL A 1094 -6.37 -32.78 -35.87
C VAL A 1094 -7.03 -34.14 -36.10
N GLN A 1095 -6.41 -35.20 -35.56
CA GLN A 1095 -6.89 -36.59 -35.72
C GLN A 1095 -6.76 -37.40 -34.43
N SER A 1096 -7.86 -37.71 -33.74
CA SER A 1096 -7.83 -38.49 -32.50
C SER A 1096 -8.85 -39.65 -32.54
N PRO A 1097 -8.43 -40.91 -32.28
CA PRO A 1097 -9.33 -42.07 -32.27
C PRO A 1097 -10.22 -42.14 -31.02
N SER A 1098 -9.91 -41.34 -30.01
CA SER A 1098 -10.68 -41.21 -28.76
C SER A 1098 -10.93 -39.73 -28.45
N GLU A 1099 -11.76 -39.49 -27.45
CA GLU A 1099 -11.99 -38.15 -26.90
C GLU A 1099 -10.66 -37.50 -26.48
N PHE A 1100 -10.52 -36.21 -26.77
CA PHE A 1100 -9.27 -35.48 -26.59
C PHE A 1100 -9.49 -34.02 -26.21
N LYS A 1101 -8.42 -33.36 -25.76
CA LYS A 1101 -8.34 -31.91 -25.55
C LYS A 1101 -7.23 -31.32 -26.42
N ILE A 1102 -7.44 -30.09 -26.86
CA ILE A 1102 -6.41 -29.25 -27.48
C ILE A 1102 -5.76 -28.42 -26.37
N ILE A 1103 -4.44 -28.34 -26.35
CA ILE A 1103 -3.66 -27.62 -25.34
C ILE A 1103 -2.67 -26.71 -26.05
N PHE A 1104 -2.76 -25.40 -25.83
CA PHE A 1104 -1.68 -24.46 -26.16
C PHE A 1104 -0.72 -24.42 -24.98
N GLU A 1105 0.55 -24.73 -25.23
CA GLU A 1105 1.60 -24.77 -24.22
C GLU A 1105 2.73 -23.82 -24.61
N MET A 1106 3.03 -22.85 -23.74
CA MET A 1106 4.22 -22.01 -23.86
C MET A 1106 5.31 -22.57 -22.95
N THR A 1107 6.51 -22.80 -23.48
CA THR A 1107 7.66 -23.32 -22.71
C THR A 1107 8.84 -22.37 -22.75
N THR A 1108 9.59 -22.25 -21.64
CA THR A 1108 10.81 -21.42 -21.56
C THR A 1108 11.99 -22.21 -20.99
N TRP A 1109 13.21 -21.92 -21.48
CA TRP A 1109 14.43 -22.66 -21.09
C TRP A 1109 15.50 -21.81 -20.35
N ARG A 1110 15.34 -20.48 -20.24
CA ARG A 1110 16.23 -19.54 -19.51
C ARG A 1110 15.48 -18.32 -18.96
N TRP A 1111 16.00 -17.77 -17.86
CA TRP A 1111 15.54 -16.56 -17.14
C TRP A 1111 16.61 -15.46 -17.13
N PRO A 1112 16.25 -14.16 -17.10
CA PRO A 1112 14.90 -13.57 -17.22
C PRO A 1112 14.45 -13.35 -18.68
N MET A 1113 13.13 -13.33 -18.92
CA MET A 1113 12.53 -13.07 -20.25
C MET A 1113 11.39 -12.05 -20.13
N GLU A 1114 11.54 -10.91 -20.80
CA GLU A 1114 10.44 -9.99 -21.11
C GLU A 1114 9.92 -10.29 -22.52
N GLY A 1115 8.62 -10.60 -22.64
CA GLY A 1115 7.98 -10.91 -23.90
C GLY A 1115 6.51 -11.29 -23.75
N THR A 1116 5.73 -11.08 -24.81
CA THR A 1116 4.27 -11.30 -24.82
C THR A 1116 3.87 -12.28 -25.92
N VAL A 1117 3.04 -13.25 -25.54
CA VAL A 1117 2.37 -14.16 -26.47
C VAL A 1117 0.87 -13.90 -26.41
N ALA A 1118 0.20 -13.81 -27.56
CA ALA A 1118 -1.26 -13.69 -27.62
C ALA A 1118 -1.84 -14.66 -28.66
N LEU A 1119 -3.08 -15.10 -28.42
CA LEU A 1119 -3.87 -15.95 -29.30
C LEU A 1119 -5.23 -15.31 -29.52
N ASP A 1120 -5.76 -15.46 -30.72
CA ASP A 1120 -7.06 -14.93 -31.10
C ASP A 1120 -7.71 -15.80 -32.20
N ASP A 1121 -9.02 -15.65 -32.41
CA ASP A 1121 -9.77 -16.26 -33.52
C ASP A 1121 -9.51 -17.76 -33.70
N ILE A 1122 -9.66 -18.53 -32.61
CA ILE A 1122 -9.52 -19.98 -32.64
C ILE A 1122 -10.76 -20.58 -33.31
N MET A 1123 -10.59 -21.36 -34.36
CA MET A 1123 -11.66 -22.06 -35.06
C MET A 1123 -11.34 -23.54 -35.15
N TYR A 1124 -12.27 -24.39 -34.68
CA TYR A 1124 -12.20 -25.83 -34.80
C TYR A 1124 -13.36 -26.34 -35.66
N SER A 1125 -13.05 -26.91 -36.83
CA SER A 1125 -14.04 -27.55 -37.70
C SER A 1125 -13.98 -29.07 -37.56
N ALA A 1126 -15.05 -29.65 -37.01
CA ALA A 1126 -15.19 -31.08 -36.87
C ALA A 1126 -15.65 -31.71 -38.21
N ARG A 1127 -14.97 -32.78 -38.67
CA ARG A 1127 -15.34 -33.57 -39.86
C ARG A 1127 -15.08 -32.89 -41.22
N GLU A 1128 -14.36 -31.78 -41.23
CA GLU A 1128 -13.79 -31.18 -42.43
C GLU A 1128 -12.26 -31.23 -42.35
N GLY A 1129 -11.62 -31.86 -43.34
CA GLY A 1129 -10.16 -31.85 -43.45
C GLY A 1129 -9.64 -30.46 -43.82
N CYS A 1130 -8.41 -30.13 -43.40
CA CYS A 1130 -7.77 -28.82 -43.68
C CYS A 1130 -7.51 -28.53 -45.18
N GLN A 1131 -8.07 -29.31 -46.10
CA GLN A 1131 -7.87 -29.21 -47.56
C GLN A 1131 -9.15 -28.86 -48.35
N SER A 1132 -10.23 -28.39 -47.71
CA SER A 1132 -11.34 -27.77 -48.46
C SER A 1132 -11.05 -26.29 -48.78
N SER A 1133 -10.94 -26.06 -50.09
CA SER A 1133 -10.79 -24.82 -50.87
C SER A 1133 -9.56 -23.92 -50.66
N GLN A 1134 -8.59 -24.08 -51.57
CA GLN A 1134 -8.16 -22.92 -52.36
C GLN A 1134 -9.38 -22.41 -53.14
N ASP A 1135 -10.16 -21.52 -52.54
CA ASP A 1135 -10.98 -20.62 -53.34
C ASP A 1135 -10.11 -19.42 -53.70
N VAL A 1136 -9.93 -19.26 -55.00
CA VAL A 1136 -9.54 -18.02 -55.69
C VAL A 1136 -10.20 -16.85 -54.96
N PRO A 1137 -9.53 -15.68 -54.76
CA PRO A 1137 -10.20 -14.52 -54.19
C PRO A 1137 -11.39 -14.16 -55.08
N VAL A 1138 -12.58 -14.56 -54.64
CA VAL A 1138 -13.83 -13.97 -55.10
C VAL A 1138 -13.87 -12.63 -54.38
N GLU A 1139 -13.70 -11.59 -55.15
CA GLU A 1139 -14.00 -10.22 -54.79
C GLU A 1139 -15.50 -10.16 -54.43
N GLU A 1140 -15.86 -10.53 -53.20
CA GLU A 1140 -17.18 -10.23 -52.65
C GLU A 1140 -17.21 -8.74 -52.30
N THR A 1141 -17.60 -7.97 -53.31
CA THR A 1141 -18.13 -6.64 -53.16
C THR A 1141 -19.27 -6.65 -52.14
N PHE A 1142 -19.05 -6.12 -50.95
CA PHE A 1142 -20.13 -5.62 -50.11
C PHE A 1142 -20.90 -4.55 -50.90
N PRO A 1143 -22.25 -4.59 -50.94
CA PRO A 1143 -23.04 -3.52 -51.54
C PRO A 1143 -22.99 -2.30 -50.61
N GLY A 1144 -21.90 -1.55 -50.72
CA GLY A 1144 -21.77 -0.22 -50.16
C GLY A 1144 -22.78 0.70 -50.85
N THR A 1145 -23.72 1.24 -50.07
CA THR A 1145 -24.63 2.30 -50.49
C THR A 1145 -23.86 3.46 -51.14
N PRO A 1146 -24.28 3.99 -52.30
CA PRO A 1146 -23.49 4.92 -53.12
C PRO A 1146 -23.54 6.37 -52.60
N VAL A 1147 -23.67 6.57 -51.29
CA VAL A 1147 -23.80 7.91 -50.69
C VAL A 1147 -22.45 8.40 -50.17
N ALA A 1148 -21.62 7.54 -49.59
CA ALA A 1148 -20.35 7.97 -48.97
C ALA A 1148 -19.28 8.40 -49.98
N GLN A 1149 -19.13 7.70 -51.12
CA GLN A 1149 -18.16 8.08 -52.16
C GLN A 1149 -18.56 9.34 -52.91
N VAL A 1150 -19.86 9.58 -53.12
CA VAL A 1150 -20.35 10.81 -53.76
C VAL A 1150 -20.17 12.00 -52.83
N VAL A 1151 -20.40 11.86 -51.53
CA VAL A 1151 -20.16 12.91 -50.53
C VAL A 1151 -18.68 13.23 -50.38
N LEU A 1152 -17.80 12.22 -50.35
CA LEU A 1152 -16.36 12.43 -50.26
C LEU A 1152 -15.80 13.09 -51.54
N SER A 1153 -16.30 12.70 -52.71
CA SER A 1153 -15.93 13.32 -54.00
C SER A 1153 -16.46 14.75 -54.12
N LEU A 1154 -17.67 15.03 -53.63
CA LEU A 1154 -18.23 16.38 -53.55
C LEU A 1154 -17.46 17.25 -52.56
N LEU A 1155 -17.08 16.73 -51.39
CA LEU A 1155 -16.27 17.44 -50.41
C LEU A 1155 -14.88 17.76 -50.97
N LEU A 1156 -14.22 16.82 -51.63
CA LEU A 1156 -12.94 17.05 -52.30
C LEU A 1156 -13.07 18.09 -53.42
N ALA A 1157 -14.14 18.04 -54.22
CA ALA A 1157 -14.40 19.03 -55.26
C ALA A 1157 -14.66 20.43 -54.67
N ILE A 1158 -15.39 20.53 -53.55
CA ILE A 1158 -15.63 21.79 -52.84
C ILE A 1158 -14.33 22.35 -52.24
N ILE A 1159 -13.49 21.49 -51.64
CA ILE A 1159 -12.18 21.90 -51.10
C ILE A 1159 -11.27 22.40 -52.22
N VAL A 1160 -11.21 21.69 -53.35
CA VAL A 1160 -10.42 22.13 -54.51
C VAL A 1160 -10.95 23.44 -55.08
N LEU A 1161 -12.27 23.62 -55.19
CA LEU A 1161 -12.87 24.88 -55.63
C LEU A 1161 -12.60 26.02 -54.65
N ALA A 1162 -12.64 25.76 -53.33
CA ALA A 1162 -12.31 26.74 -52.30
C ALA A 1162 -10.83 27.14 -52.36
N LEU A 1163 -9.92 26.19 -52.61
CA LEU A 1163 -8.49 26.46 -52.79
C LEU A 1163 -8.22 27.24 -54.08
N VAL A 1164 -8.90 26.95 -55.18
CA VAL A 1164 -8.79 27.71 -56.44
C VAL A 1164 -9.38 29.12 -56.27
N ALA A 1165 -10.49 29.27 -55.54
CA ALA A 1165 -11.06 30.58 -55.23
C ALA A 1165 -10.16 31.39 -54.30
N ALA A 1166 -9.55 30.76 -53.29
CA ALA A 1166 -8.59 31.39 -52.39
C ALA A 1166 -7.30 31.78 -53.11
N ALA A 1167 -6.76 30.92 -53.99
CA ALA A 1167 -5.61 31.22 -54.83
C ALA A 1167 -5.91 32.33 -55.85
N GLY A 1168 -7.11 32.33 -56.43
CA GLY A 1168 -7.62 33.41 -57.30
C GLY A 1168 -7.78 34.73 -56.55
N TRP A 1169 -8.30 34.70 -55.32
CA TRP A 1169 -8.42 35.88 -54.46
C TRP A 1169 -7.04 36.40 -54.02
N TYR A 1170 -6.11 35.50 -53.71
CA TYR A 1170 -4.73 35.83 -53.37
C TYR A 1170 -3.98 36.47 -54.55
N CYS A 1171 -4.15 35.94 -55.77
CA CYS A 1171 -3.60 36.54 -57.00
C CYS A 1171 -4.23 37.89 -57.34
N LEU A 1172 -5.52 38.09 -57.07
CA LEU A 1172 -6.19 39.39 -57.22
C LEU A 1172 -5.75 40.40 -56.17
N LYS A 1173 -5.39 39.94 -54.95
CA LYS A 1173 -4.88 40.79 -53.86
C LYS A 1173 -3.42 41.19 -54.06
N GLN A 1174 -2.59 40.34 -54.70
CA GLN A 1174 -1.19 40.65 -55.02
C GLN A 1174 -1.00 41.65 -56.18
N ARG A 1175 -2.02 41.91 -57.01
CA ARG A 1175 -1.98 42.97 -58.03
C ARG A 1175 -2.23 44.39 -57.50
N GLY A 1176 -2.51 44.55 -56.20
CA GLY A 1176 -2.89 45.83 -55.59
C GLY A 1176 -1.85 46.53 -54.71
N ALA A 1177 -0.66 45.95 -54.46
CA ALA A 1177 0.27 46.52 -53.49
C ALA A 1177 1.75 46.35 -53.88
N THR A 1178 2.21 47.21 -54.79
CA THR A 1178 3.65 47.47 -55.02
C THR A 1178 3.94 48.94 -54.77
N ARG A 1179 4.49 49.28 -53.60
CA ARG A 1179 5.52 50.32 -53.40
C ARG A 1179 5.94 50.41 -51.93
N ARG A 1180 7.12 49.86 -51.61
CA ARG A 1180 8.27 50.51 -50.93
C ARG A 1180 9.23 49.46 -50.34
N THR A 1181 10.50 49.61 -50.69
CA THR A 1181 11.73 49.03 -50.12
C THR A 1181 12.50 50.16 -49.40
N PRO A 1182 13.70 49.95 -48.80
CA PRO A 1182 14.23 48.84 -47.98
C PRO A 1182 15.03 49.32 -46.73
N ALA A 1183 15.46 48.38 -45.89
CA ALA A 1183 16.70 48.34 -45.06
C ALA A 1183 16.50 47.26 -43.96
N GLU A 1184 17.43 46.45 -43.46
CA GLU A 1184 18.74 45.91 -43.88
C GLU A 1184 19.17 44.97 -42.73
N THR A 1185 19.79 43.80 -42.99
CA THR A 1185 20.72 43.02 -42.11
C THR A 1185 20.21 42.47 -40.75
N ASN A 1186 20.43 41.22 -40.30
CA ASN A 1186 21.45 40.18 -40.54
C ASN A 1186 20.88 38.75 -40.29
N THR A 1187 21.42 37.79 -41.03
CA THR A 1187 21.31 36.31 -40.97
C THR A 1187 22.38 35.68 -40.03
N PRO A 1188 22.57 34.34 -39.96
CA PRO A 1188 21.67 33.18 -39.74
C PRO A 1188 22.26 32.12 -38.75
N GLN A 1189 21.50 31.07 -38.40
CA GLN A 1189 21.94 29.68 -38.05
C GLN A 1189 20.67 28.89 -37.63
N GLY A 1190 20.30 27.69 -38.10
CA GLY A 1190 21.00 26.61 -38.78
C GLY A 1190 21.48 25.57 -37.76
N PHE A 1191 20.85 24.39 -37.71
CA PHE A 1191 21.34 23.02 -37.35
C PHE A 1191 20.09 22.13 -37.07
N ASP A 1192 19.74 21.08 -37.81
CA ASP A 1192 20.38 19.83 -38.28
C ASP A 1192 20.61 18.73 -37.22
N ASN A 1193 20.08 17.56 -37.59
CA ASN A 1193 20.13 16.24 -36.98
C ASN A 1193 21.53 15.78 -36.53
N ILE A 1194 21.59 15.08 -35.39
CA ILE A 1194 22.64 14.09 -35.13
C ILE A 1194 22.01 12.84 -34.48
N THR A 1195 22.19 11.72 -35.18
CA THR A 1195 22.13 10.34 -34.72
C THR A 1195 23.25 10.02 -33.73
N PHE A 1196 23.00 9.20 -32.70
CA PHE A 1196 24.06 8.50 -31.98
C PHE A 1196 23.93 6.99 -32.11
N ARG A 1197 25.03 6.40 -32.61
CA ARG A 1197 25.50 5.04 -32.34
C ARG A 1197 26.30 5.09 -31.03
N ASP A 1198 25.93 4.21 -30.12
CA ASP A 1198 26.73 3.32 -29.25
C ASP A 1198 26.04 3.16 -27.89
#